data_AF-A0A2V7N6U1-F1
#
_entry.id   AF-A0A2V7N6U1-F1
#
_cell.length_a   1.000
_cell.length_b   1.000
_cell.length_c   1.000
_cell.angle_alpha   90.00
_cell.angle_beta   90.00
_cell.angle_gamma   90.00
#
_symmetry.space_group_name_H-M   'P 1'
#
loop_
_entity.id
_entity.type
_entity.pdbx_description
1 polymer ?
#
loop_
_entity_poly.entity_id
_entity_poly.type
_entity_poly.pdbx_seq_one_letter_code
_entity_poly.pdbx_strand_id
1 'polypeptide(L)'
;MLLLAACQPQRLLLLDPALSDPVVLQSTARPWHDLGYTVEYRRFYPHLTRQDLKRYRTVIVLGGREPEGPSDGLSAGDLAILNEWLGRGGVVVLGYAGDGEGYLDRWIANRWLESLGAGLAIGDRVLEDTATRRPAVALAQPWAEARRVGDEPLGSAFDPFPLDRNHVILARDRGAVLATASRQAFVRTPTGPAARAGAATVAAVRVGEGLVVVISRHALGALGPQYRATTMPPLQRDASKRTRDFLMGLARWTRRPAEWAHVPAAAHGVPLALTPAPGPLEWQPPRLAPPEGVTVTPLPLQPVALGRPPGSPAWLQGLRTLWSPLLASRDGRGVPRPAAAFDSLVSFLDVGGLNLLAGDADPWASDTVRARRDERDLLRRAWSDAVTRLQPTSVAWIPAFDPRDARIPLADSSRGARGEEIATWCALDSLLWKDIFSTAYGALARLAAEQRALVIALALDQWHDARAGADYTMGQEFCDAAWRPTMARLGRQGSFDSVPVSERYGTLREAGLLAQYYQALEDQVAERGAALRDRVLKLRRDLYFAFRFSHAPADWFSLGLLRGFAMPDRPLLLFTPELSTRELLGLYRSRGINAVHATELAPAILATRDSAGLRQALFKENDGFWLDADAAMPPGGGPRPPGGRLPADSLARLLRRLMR
;
A
#
# COMPACT_ATOMS: atom_id res chain seq x y z
N MET A 1 -44.23 26.63 -16.90
CA MET A 1 -43.16 25.81 -17.48
C MET A 1 -42.29 25.27 -16.36
N LEU A 2 -42.56 24.02 -15.93
CA LEU A 2 -41.66 23.27 -15.04
C LEU A 2 -40.51 22.73 -15.88
N LEU A 3 -39.35 23.38 -15.83
CA LEU A 3 -38.12 22.82 -16.36
C LEU A 3 -37.67 21.69 -15.42
N LEU A 4 -37.90 20.46 -15.87
CA LEU A 4 -37.12 19.29 -15.47
C LEU A 4 -35.64 19.60 -15.75
N ALA A 5 -34.97 20.24 -14.80
CA ALA A 5 -33.52 20.30 -14.77
C ALA A 5 -33.04 18.87 -14.50
N ALA A 6 -32.89 18.10 -15.57
CA ALA A 6 -32.17 16.83 -15.53
C ALA A 6 -30.85 17.09 -14.81
N CYS A 7 -30.68 16.47 -13.63
CA CYS A 7 -29.45 16.51 -12.85
C CYS A 7 -28.30 16.07 -13.76
N GLN A 8 -27.53 17.01 -14.30
CA GLN A 8 -26.34 16.63 -15.05
C GLN A 8 -25.41 15.86 -14.10
N PRO A 9 -24.91 14.68 -14.51
CA PRO A 9 -23.97 13.93 -13.69
C PRO A 9 -22.74 14.80 -13.42
N GLN A 10 -22.45 15.03 -12.14
CA GLN A 10 -21.29 15.83 -11.74
C GLN A 10 -20.03 15.01 -11.98
N ARG A 11 -19.06 15.59 -12.68
CA ARG A 11 -17.77 14.95 -12.92
C ARG A 11 -16.76 15.40 -11.89
N LEU A 12 -15.98 14.44 -11.40
CA LEU A 12 -14.88 14.65 -10.47
C LEU A 12 -13.59 14.14 -11.11
N LEU A 13 -12.54 14.96 -11.05
CA LEU A 13 -11.19 14.56 -11.44
C LEU A 13 -10.42 14.13 -10.19
N LEU A 14 -9.81 12.95 -10.23
CA LEU A 14 -8.87 12.49 -9.21
C LEU A 14 -7.46 12.56 -9.80
N LEU A 15 -6.53 13.16 -9.06
CA LEU A 15 -5.10 13.22 -9.38
C LEU A 15 -4.28 12.66 -8.22
N ASP A 16 -3.22 11.93 -8.55
CA ASP A 16 -2.30 11.33 -7.59
C ASP A 16 -0.87 11.33 -8.16
N PRO A 17 0.01 12.25 -7.73
CA PRO A 17 1.42 12.30 -8.10
C PRO A 17 2.20 11.03 -7.71
N ALA A 18 1.70 10.21 -6.78
CA ALA A 18 2.28 8.90 -6.49
C ALA A 18 1.98 7.84 -7.56
N LEU A 19 1.17 8.17 -8.58
CA LEU A 19 0.80 7.32 -9.70
C LEU A 19 0.19 5.98 -9.26
N SER A 20 -0.54 5.96 -8.15
CA SER A 20 -1.09 4.73 -7.57
C SER A 20 -1.94 3.98 -8.59
N ASP A 21 -1.92 2.64 -8.53
CA ASP A 21 -2.79 1.85 -9.37
C ASP A 21 -4.27 2.11 -9.03
N PRO A 22 -5.16 2.20 -10.05
CA PRO A 22 -6.60 2.32 -9.82
C PRO A 22 -7.17 1.33 -8.78
N VAL A 23 -6.59 0.14 -8.62
CA VAL A 23 -7.03 -0.89 -7.66
C VAL A 23 -6.96 -0.42 -6.21
N VAL A 24 -6.01 0.44 -5.84
CA VAL A 24 -5.87 0.96 -4.46
C VAL A 24 -6.53 2.32 -4.25
N LEU A 25 -7.16 2.88 -5.29
CA LEU A 25 -7.93 4.14 -5.22
C LEU A 25 -9.45 3.90 -5.22
N GLN A 26 -9.88 2.64 -5.23
CA GLN A 26 -11.29 2.25 -5.21
C GLN A 26 -12.01 2.85 -4.01
N SER A 27 -11.45 2.69 -2.81
CA SER A 27 -12.03 3.18 -1.55
C SER A 27 -12.07 4.70 -1.47
N THR A 28 -11.10 5.39 -2.08
CA THR A 28 -11.08 6.85 -2.18
C THR A 28 -12.17 7.39 -3.10
N ALA A 29 -12.38 6.75 -4.26
CA ALA A 29 -13.37 7.20 -5.23
C ALA A 29 -14.81 6.81 -4.85
N ARG A 30 -14.99 5.69 -4.13
CA ARG A 30 -16.30 5.09 -3.84
C ARG A 30 -17.32 6.04 -3.21
N PRO A 31 -16.98 6.86 -2.19
CA PRO A 31 -17.97 7.75 -1.56
C PRO A 31 -18.57 8.78 -2.52
N TRP A 32 -17.76 9.30 -3.45
CA TRP A 32 -18.24 10.22 -4.48
C TRP A 32 -19.05 9.50 -5.55
N HIS A 33 -18.57 8.35 -6.02
CA HIS A 33 -19.31 7.55 -7.00
C HIS A 33 -20.71 7.16 -6.50
N ASP A 34 -20.82 6.69 -5.26
CA ASP A 34 -22.10 6.25 -4.68
C ASP A 34 -23.08 7.41 -4.48
N LEU A 35 -22.59 8.65 -4.51
CA LEU A 35 -23.42 9.85 -4.57
C LEU A 35 -23.69 10.33 -5.99
N GLY A 36 -23.37 9.56 -7.03
CA GLY A 36 -23.68 9.88 -8.42
C GLY A 36 -22.67 10.78 -9.11
N TYR A 37 -21.45 10.91 -8.59
CA TYR A 37 -20.35 11.48 -9.37
C TYR A 37 -19.85 10.48 -10.41
N THR A 38 -19.51 10.98 -11.60
CA THR A 38 -18.59 10.27 -12.49
C THR A 38 -17.17 10.62 -12.07
N VAL A 39 -16.49 9.70 -11.40
CA VAL A 39 -15.10 9.89 -10.93
C VAL A 39 -14.14 9.41 -12.01
N GLU A 40 -13.29 10.32 -12.49
CA GLU A 40 -12.30 10.07 -13.53
C GLU A 40 -10.90 10.27 -12.95
N TYR A 41 -10.04 9.26 -13.05
CA TYR A 41 -8.66 9.28 -12.56
C TYR A 41 -7.67 9.47 -13.71
N ARG A 42 -6.84 10.51 -13.67
CA ARG A 42 -5.74 10.73 -14.62
C ARG A 42 -4.41 10.37 -13.97
N ARG A 43 -3.98 9.13 -14.18
CA ARG A 43 -2.76 8.56 -13.57
C ARG A 43 -1.48 9.17 -14.12
N PHE A 44 -1.21 8.97 -15.41
CA PHE A 44 0.11 9.22 -16.03
C PHE A 44 0.34 10.65 -16.52
N TYR A 45 -0.44 11.59 -16.01
CA TYR A 45 -0.22 13.04 -16.12
C TYR A 45 -0.96 13.71 -14.94
N PRO A 46 -0.41 13.60 -13.72
CA PRO A 46 -1.11 13.98 -12.49
C PRO A 46 -1.16 15.51 -12.26
N HIS A 47 -1.05 16.31 -13.32
CA HIS A 47 -1.10 17.78 -13.28
C HIS A 47 -2.38 18.32 -13.88
N LEU A 48 -2.83 19.47 -13.39
CA LEU A 48 -3.99 20.20 -13.86
C LEU A 48 -3.73 20.97 -15.14
N THR A 49 -4.76 21.07 -15.96
CA THR A 49 -4.74 21.79 -17.23
C THR A 49 -5.94 22.72 -17.33
N ARG A 50 -5.87 23.76 -18.17
CA ARG A 50 -6.98 24.70 -18.34
C ARG A 50 -8.25 24.05 -18.91
N GLN A 51 -8.13 22.96 -19.67
CA GLN A 51 -9.29 22.21 -20.15
C GLN A 51 -10.08 21.56 -19.00
N ASP A 52 -9.43 21.19 -17.90
CA ASP A 52 -10.08 20.54 -16.77
C ASP A 52 -11.15 21.45 -16.13
N LEU A 53 -10.89 22.77 -16.07
CA LEU A 53 -11.82 23.79 -15.55
C LEU A 53 -13.18 23.81 -16.26
N LYS A 54 -13.26 23.31 -17.50
CA LYS A 54 -14.51 23.25 -18.28
C LYS A 54 -15.27 21.95 -18.05
N ARG A 55 -14.58 20.87 -17.67
CA ARG A 55 -15.12 19.51 -17.62
C ARG A 55 -15.51 19.09 -16.21
N TYR A 56 -14.80 19.56 -15.19
CA TYR A 56 -14.96 19.10 -13.82
C TYR A 56 -15.31 20.28 -12.91
N ARG A 57 -16.17 20.02 -11.92
CA ARG A 57 -16.48 20.98 -10.85
C ARG A 57 -15.70 20.70 -9.58
N THR A 58 -15.42 19.42 -9.32
CA THR A 58 -14.71 18.94 -8.15
C THR A 58 -13.41 18.27 -8.58
N VAL A 59 -12.33 18.54 -7.85
CA VAL A 59 -11.06 17.83 -7.98
C VAL A 59 -10.62 17.27 -6.64
N ILE A 60 -10.14 16.03 -6.63
CA ILE A 60 -9.40 15.43 -5.52
C ILE A 60 -7.93 15.38 -5.93
N VAL A 61 -7.07 16.04 -5.17
CA VAL A 61 -5.62 16.05 -5.37
C VAL A 61 -4.98 15.33 -4.19
N LEU A 62 -4.51 14.11 -4.40
CA LEU A 62 -3.80 13.33 -3.38
C LEU A 62 -2.32 13.70 -3.46
N GLY A 63 -1.71 14.29 -2.43
CA GLY A 63 -0.29 14.62 -2.42
C GLY A 63 0.59 13.37 -2.58
N GLY A 64 1.72 13.53 -3.25
CA GLY A 64 2.76 12.55 -3.47
C GLY A 64 3.60 12.24 -2.22
N ARG A 65 4.77 11.66 -2.45
CA ARG A 65 5.65 11.06 -1.43
C ARG A 65 6.96 11.82 -1.24
N GLU A 66 7.20 12.85 -2.05
CA GLU A 66 8.44 13.59 -2.04
C GLU A 66 8.66 14.42 -0.76
N PRO A 67 9.91 14.53 -0.25
CA PRO A 67 11.14 13.91 -0.73
C PRO A 67 11.40 12.49 -0.17
N GLU A 68 10.54 11.98 0.71
CA GLU A 68 10.77 10.71 1.40
C GLU A 68 10.68 9.48 0.48
N GLY A 69 10.00 9.60 -0.65
CA GLY A 69 9.95 8.56 -1.68
C GLY A 69 9.70 9.12 -3.08
N PRO A 70 9.96 8.30 -4.12
CA PRO A 70 9.79 8.70 -5.51
C PRO A 70 8.30 8.91 -5.83
N SER A 71 7.99 10.09 -6.34
CA SER A 71 6.70 10.42 -6.95
C SER A 71 6.88 11.63 -7.86
N ASP A 72 5.86 11.95 -8.63
CA ASP A 72 5.74 13.32 -9.13
C ASP A 72 5.45 14.27 -7.96
N GLY A 73 5.44 15.58 -8.21
CA GLY A 73 5.15 16.59 -7.20
C GLY A 73 4.05 17.56 -7.62
N LEU A 74 3.49 18.29 -6.67
CA LEU A 74 2.67 19.46 -7.00
C LEU A 74 3.55 20.54 -7.66
N SER A 75 3.08 21.09 -8.78
CA SER A 75 3.80 22.17 -9.47
C SER A 75 3.21 23.55 -9.20
N ALA A 76 3.98 24.60 -9.49
CA ALA A 76 3.44 25.97 -9.47
C ALA A 76 2.28 26.15 -10.47
N GLY A 77 2.31 25.43 -11.59
CA GLY A 77 1.23 25.41 -12.58
C GLY A 77 -0.06 24.83 -12.03
N ASP A 78 0.02 23.77 -11.21
CA ASP A 78 -1.15 23.17 -10.56
C ASP A 78 -1.82 24.18 -9.62
N LEU A 79 -1.04 24.88 -8.79
CA LEU A 79 -1.56 25.90 -7.87
C LEU A 79 -2.27 27.04 -8.62
N ALA A 80 -1.74 27.45 -9.78
CA ALA A 80 -2.37 28.47 -10.61
C ALA A 80 -3.76 28.01 -11.11
N ILE A 81 -3.88 26.76 -11.57
CA ILE A 81 -5.17 26.22 -12.00
C ILE A 81 -6.12 26.02 -10.82
N LEU A 82 -5.64 25.61 -9.65
CA LEU A 82 -6.47 25.52 -8.45
C LEU A 82 -7.06 26.88 -8.03
N ASN A 83 -6.28 27.96 -8.15
CA ASN A 83 -6.79 29.32 -7.91
C ASN A 83 -7.90 29.71 -8.90
N GLU A 84 -7.71 29.44 -10.20
CA GLU A 84 -8.75 29.63 -11.21
C GLU A 84 -9.99 28.76 -10.92
N TRP A 85 -9.78 27.56 -10.39
CA TRP A 85 -10.83 26.61 -10.03
C TRP A 85 -11.74 27.15 -8.92
N LEU A 86 -11.12 27.65 -7.85
CA LEU A 86 -11.82 28.23 -6.71
C LEU A 86 -12.55 29.52 -7.11
N GLY A 87 -11.93 30.37 -7.93
CA GLY A 87 -12.56 31.59 -8.45
C GLY A 87 -13.83 31.35 -9.28
N ARG A 88 -14.01 30.13 -9.82
CA ARG A 88 -15.20 29.70 -10.55
C ARG A 88 -16.24 28.97 -9.68
N GLY A 89 -16.03 28.93 -8.36
CA GLY A 89 -16.90 28.22 -7.42
C GLY A 89 -16.74 26.69 -7.44
N GLY A 90 -15.57 26.21 -7.86
CA GLY A 90 -15.23 24.80 -7.83
C GLY A 90 -14.82 24.31 -6.43
N VAL A 91 -14.73 22.99 -6.28
CA VAL A 91 -14.37 22.33 -5.02
C VAL A 91 -13.05 21.59 -5.15
N VAL A 92 -12.13 21.83 -4.22
CA VAL A 92 -10.83 21.16 -4.13
C VAL A 92 -10.78 20.33 -2.85
N VAL A 93 -10.60 19.02 -2.98
CA VAL A 93 -10.29 18.12 -1.87
C VAL A 93 -8.81 17.81 -1.92
N LEU A 94 -8.05 18.36 -0.97
CA LEU A 94 -6.61 18.17 -0.85
C LEU A 94 -6.33 17.02 0.13
N GLY A 95 -5.83 15.91 -0.42
CA GLY A 95 -5.48 14.68 0.28
C GLY A 95 -3.99 14.59 0.61
N TYR A 96 -3.49 15.09 1.74
CA TYR A 96 -2.05 15.07 2.03
C TYR A 96 -1.54 13.68 2.48
N ALA A 97 -0.25 13.38 2.30
CA ALA A 97 0.37 12.17 2.86
C ALA A 97 0.50 12.27 4.39
N GLY A 98 -0.12 11.34 5.10
CA GLY A 98 -0.32 11.38 6.56
C GLY A 98 0.57 10.41 7.34
N ASP A 99 1.57 9.81 6.69
CA ASP A 99 2.41 8.74 7.18
C ASP A 99 3.88 9.16 7.41
N GLY A 100 4.14 10.46 7.42
CA GLY A 100 5.49 11.02 7.51
C GLY A 100 6.16 11.25 6.15
N GLU A 101 5.55 10.85 5.03
CA GLU A 101 6.03 11.18 3.68
C GLU A 101 5.40 12.47 3.13
N GLY A 102 5.79 12.84 1.91
CA GLY A 102 5.18 13.94 1.16
C GLY A 102 5.46 15.30 1.77
N TYR A 103 6.60 15.50 2.44
CA TYR A 103 6.92 16.79 3.06
C TYR A 103 6.97 17.94 2.05
N LEU A 104 7.47 17.71 0.84
CA LEU A 104 7.52 18.74 -0.21
C LEU A 104 6.10 19.15 -0.62
N ASP A 105 5.25 18.20 -0.98
CA ASP A 105 3.87 18.47 -1.37
C ASP A 105 3.05 19.11 -0.24
N ARG A 106 3.25 18.65 1.01
CA ARG A 106 2.65 19.27 2.19
C ARG A 106 3.10 20.71 2.38
N TRP A 107 4.39 20.99 2.16
CA TRP A 107 4.92 22.34 2.22
C TRP A 107 4.33 23.23 1.12
N ILE A 108 4.24 22.73 -0.12
CA ILE A 108 3.62 23.45 -1.26
C ILE A 108 2.15 23.76 -0.96
N ALA A 109 1.41 22.76 -0.50
CA ALA A 109 0.02 22.91 -0.08
C ALA A 109 -0.15 23.97 1.02
N ASN A 110 0.72 23.98 2.03
CA ASN A 110 0.68 24.97 3.10
C ASN A 110 0.94 26.39 2.59
N ARG A 111 1.89 26.57 1.65
CA ARG A 111 2.14 27.88 1.00
C ARG A 111 0.96 28.33 0.16
N TRP A 112 0.31 27.40 -0.52
CA TRP A 112 -0.91 27.68 -1.25
C TRP A 112 -2.05 28.10 -0.32
N LEU A 113 -2.34 27.33 0.74
CA LEU A 113 -3.36 27.66 1.75
C LEU A 113 -3.09 29.02 2.42
N GLU A 114 -1.83 29.32 2.75
CA GLU A 114 -1.41 30.62 3.27
C GLU A 114 -1.68 31.75 2.28
N SER A 115 -1.32 31.56 1.00
CA SER A 115 -1.56 32.54 -0.06
C SER A 115 -3.06 32.84 -0.27
N LEU A 116 -3.92 31.87 -0.02
CA LEU A 116 -5.37 32.03 -0.07
C LEU A 116 -5.94 32.75 1.16
N GLY A 117 -5.17 32.92 2.23
CA GLY A 117 -5.68 33.40 3.52
C GLY A 117 -6.56 32.37 4.23
N ALA A 118 -6.37 31.07 3.94
CA ALA A 118 -7.24 29.99 4.40
C ALA A 118 -7.33 29.85 5.93
N GLY A 119 -6.29 30.28 6.65
CA GLY A 119 -6.20 30.04 8.10
C GLY A 119 -6.07 28.57 8.47
N LEU A 120 -5.64 27.72 7.52
CA LEU A 120 -5.39 26.30 7.68
C LEU A 120 -3.91 25.99 7.40
N ALA A 121 -3.32 25.06 8.16
CA ALA A 121 -2.00 24.52 7.88
C ALA A 121 -1.91 23.04 8.32
N ILE A 122 -1.25 22.22 7.52
CA ILE A 122 -1.01 20.80 7.80
C ILE A 122 0.29 20.68 8.61
N GLY A 123 0.23 20.06 9.78
CA GLY A 123 1.37 19.83 10.66
C GLY A 123 2.37 18.80 10.13
N ASP A 124 3.51 18.68 10.81
CA ASP A 124 4.66 17.84 10.44
C ASP A 124 4.70 16.48 11.17
N ARG A 125 3.77 16.22 12.09
CA ARG A 125 3.79 15.03 12.96
C ARG A 125 2.55 14.17 12.77
N VAL A 126 2.79 12.87 12.60
CA VAL A 126 1.76 11.81 12.55
C VAL A 126 1.03 11.75 13.89
N LEU A 127 -0.29 11.85 13.79
CA LEU A 127 -1.22 11.71 14.89
C LEU A 127 -1.39 10.22 15.20
N GLU A 128 -1.16 9.87 16.45
CA GLU A 128 -1.33 8.52 16.99
C GLU A 128 -2.39 8.54 18.09
N ASP A 129 -3.05 7.41 18.36
CA ASP A 129 -4.09 7.34 19.40
C ASP A 129 -4.23 5.96 20.04
N THR A 130 -4.30 5.93 21.37
CA THR A 130 -4.46 4.71 22.18
C THR A 130 -5.90 4.39 22.58
N ALA A 131 -6.90 5.11 22.04
CA ALA A 131 -8.33 4.98 22.36
C ALA A 131 -8.81 3.53 22.43
N THR A 132 -8.31 2.70 21.52
CA THR A 132 -8.38 1.25 21.65
C THR A 132 -7.10 0.75 22.31
N ARG A 133 -7.15 0.38 23.60
CA ARG A 133 -6.09 -0.42 24.27
C ARG A 133 -6.01 -1.81 23.63
N ARG A 134 -5.54 -1.91 22.39
CA ARG A 134 -5.27 -3.17 21.70
C ARG A 134 -4.04 -2.99 20.82
N PRO A 135 -2.91 -3.63 21.16
CA PRO A 135 -1.61 -3.43 20.51
C PRO A 135 -1.50 -4.18 19.17
N ALA A 136 -2.60 -4.28 18.41
CA ALA A 136 -2.70 -5.15 17.24
C ALA A 136 -2.07 -4.57 15.97
N VAL A 137 -1.71 -3.28 15.96
CA VAL A 137 -1.15 -2.59 14.79
C VAL A 137 0.13 -1.89 15.22
N ALA A 138 1.19 -2.00 14.41
CA ALA A 138 2.50 -1.40 14.69
C ALA A 138 2.47 0.14 14.87
N LEU A 139 1.39 0.79 14.41
CA LEU A 139 1.10 2.21 14.63
C LEU A 139 -0.27 2.36 15.29
N ALA A 140 -0.34 3.18 16.33
CA ALA A 140 -1.57 3.49 17.05
C ALA A 140 -2.47 4.38 16.17
N GLN A 141 -3.52 3.79 15.59
CA GLN A 141 -4.40 4.48 14.64
C GLN A 141 -5.17 5.65 15.30
N PRO A 142 -5.19 6.85 14.70
CA PRO A 142 -5.96 7.96 15.23
C PRO A 142 -7.47 7.75 15.07
N TRP A 143 -8.17 7.94 16.18
CA TRP A 143 -9.63 8.06 16.21
C TRP A 143 -10.03 9.52 16.09
N ALA A 144 -11.13 9.77 15.42
CA ALA A 144 -11.70 11.10 15.36
C ALA A 144 -13.19 11.10 15.69
N GLU A 145 -13.66 12.28 16.03
CA GLU A 145 -15.06 12.63 16.24
C GLU A 145 -15.41 13.70 15.23
N ALA A 146 -16.51 13.51 14.49
CA ALA A 146 -16.97 14.55 13.59
C ALA A 146 -17.50 15.73 14.40
N ARG A 147 -17.29 16.93 13.87
CA ARG A 147 -17.81 18.16 14.47
C ARG A 147 -19.08 18.57 13.77
N ARG A 148 -20.02 19.09 14.57
CA ARG A 148 -21.20 19.75 14.04
C ARG A 148 -20.80 21.05 13.36
N VAL A 149 -21.10 21.15 12.07
CA VAL A 149 -20.90 22.36 11.27
C VAL A 149 -22.28 22.74 10.70
N GLY A 150 -22.84 23.86 11.16
CA GLY A 150 -24.22 24.26 10.86
C GLY A 150 -25.30 23.32 11.43
N ASP A 151 -26.52 23.43 10.89
CA ASP A 151 -27.72 22.72 11.38
C ASP A 151 -27.94 21.33 10.73
N GLU A 152 -27.15 20.93 9.74
CA GLU A 152 -27.42 19.79 8.83
C GLU A 152 -26.12 19.03 8.38
N PRO A 153 -26.19 17.91 7.62
CA PRO A 153 -25.71 16.56 7.97
C PRO A 153 -24.19 16.23 7.87
N LEU A 154 -23.28 17.21 7.89
CA LEU A 154 -22.05 16.99 8.68
C LEU A 154 -22.35 17.19 10.18
N GLY A 155 -23.51 17.77 10.48
CA GLY A 155 -24.02 18.16 11.79
C GLY A 155 -24.73 17.11 12.64
N SER A 156 -24.88 15.86 12.17
CA SER A 156 -25.13 14.73 13.08
C SER A 156 -23.82 14.42 13.79
N ALA A 157 -23.81 14.33 15.12
CA ALA A 157 -22.64 13.84 15.83
C ALA A 157 -22.36 12.41 15.34
N PHE A 158 -21.40 12.26 14.42
CA PHE A 158 -20.92 10.94 14.07
C PHE A 158 -20.25 10.39 15.33
N ASP A 159 -20.69 9.22 15.76
CA ASP A 159 -19.96 8.46 16.76
C ASP A 159 -18.47 8.37 16.37
N PRO A 160 -17.55 8.34 17.33
CA PRO A 160 -16.12 8.30 17.06
C PRO A 160 -15.78 7.21 16.03
N PHE A 161 -14.92 7.54 15.06
CA PHE A 161 -14.56 6.66 13.97
C PHE A 161 -13.05 6.69 13.68
N PRO A 162 -12.48 5.59 13.19
CA PRO A 162 -11.08 5.50 12.82
C PRO A 162 -10.82 6.24 11.51
N LEU A 163 -9.71 6.96 11.45
CA LEU A 163 -9.40 7.83 10.30
C LEU A 163 -8.09 7.47 9.61
N ASP A 164 -7.54 6.27 9.84
CA ASP A 164 -6.22 5.83 9.36
C ASP A 164 -5.13 6.90 9.61
N ARG A 165 -4.02 6.94 8.88
CA ARG A 165 -2.90 7.87 9.15
C ARG A 165 -3.27 9.34 8.89
N ASN A 166 -3.01 10.24 9.83
CA ASN A 166 -3.27 11.68 9.71
C ASN A 166 -2.17 12.54 10.37
N HIS A 167 -2.07 13.79 9.94
CA HIS A 167 -1.36 14.84 10.66
C HIS A 167 -2.34 15.74 11.42
N VAL A 168 -1.83 16.47 12.41
CA VAL A 168 -2.58 17.56 13.02
C VAL A 168 -2.79 18.67 11.99
N ILE A 169 -4.03 19.10 11.79
CA ILE A 169 -4.35 20.32 11.04
C ILE A 169 -4.47 21.47 12.05
N LEU A 170 -3.75 22.56 11.79
CA LEU A 170 -3.89 23.82 12.50
C LEU A 170 -4.98 24.63 11.79
N ALA A 171 -6.02 25.01 12.53
CA ALA A 171 -7.09 25.85 12.03
C ALA A 171 -7.23 27.08 12.94
N ARG A 172 -7.22 28.28 12.33
CA ARG A 172 -7.43 29.54 13.07
C ARG A 172 -8.85 29.65 13.62
N ASP A 173 -9.83 29.20 12.84
CA ASP A 173 -11.24 29.21 13.21
C ASP A 173 -11.72 27.79 13.50
N ARG A 174 -12.43 27.61 14.63
CA ARG A 174 -13.05 26.33 14.99
C ARG A 174 -14.19 25.95 14.05
N GLY A 175 -14.85 26.92 13.41
CA GLY A 175 -15.88 26.68 12.39
C GLY A 175 -15.33 26.05 11.11
N ALA A 176 -14.01 26.10 10.89
CA ALA A 176 -13.35 25.43 9.76
C ALA A 176 -13.16 23.93 10.00
N VAL A 177 -13.31 23.43 11.23
CA VAL A 177 -12.95 22.05 11.58
C VAL A 177 -14.13 21.11 11.41
N LEU A 178 -13.96 20.08 10.58
CA LEU A 178 -14.99 19.08 10.28
C LEU A 178 -14.85 17.81 11.13
N ALA A 179 -13.63 17.46 11.55
CA ALA A 179 -13.37 16.34 12.46
C ALA A 179 -12.17 16.63 13.36
N THR A 180 -12.22 16.10 14.57
CA THR A 180 -11.17 16.26 15.59
C THR A 180 -10.72 14.94 16.17
N ALA A 181 -9.44 14.85 16.48
CA ALA A 181 -8.82 13.74 17.16
C ALA A 181 -9.46 13.44 18.52
N SER A 182 -9.45 12.16 18.93
CA SER A 182 -9.97 11.75 20.23
C SER A 182 -9.18 12.36 21.40
N ARG A 183 -9.71 12.22 22.62
CA ARG A 183 -9.04 12.66 23.85
C ARG A 183 -7.73 11.94 24.14
N GLN A 184 -7.49 10.79 23.52
CA GLN A 184 -6.29 9.96 23.73
C GLN A 184 -5.24 10.15 22.62
N ALA A 185 -5.51 11.05 21.67
CA ALA A 185 -4.59 11.31 20.58
C ALA A 185 -3.32 12.05 21.06
N PHE A 186 -2.18 11.72 20.46
CA PHE A 186 -0.88 12.30 20.73
C PHE A 186 -0.01 12.32 19.48
N VAL A 187 1.12 13.01 19.55
CA VAL A 187 2.19 12.96 18.55
C VAL A 187 3.51 12.58 19.23
N ARG A 188 4.39 11.88 18.54
CA ARG A 188 5.74 11.61 19.07
C ARG A 188 6.66 12.80 18.82
N THR A 189 7.30 13.29 19.88
CA THR A 189 8.36 14.29 19.83
C THR A 189 9.67 13.71 20.33
N PRO A 190 10.83 14.37 20.09
CA PRO A 190 12.11 13.94 20.65
C PRO A 190 12.12 13.84 22.19
N THR A 191 11.25 14.59 22.86
CA THR A 191 11.12 14.61 24.33
C THR A 191 10.07 13.64 24.87
N GLY A 192 9.33 12.94 23.99
CA GLY A 192 8.34 11.94 24.34
C GLY A 192 6.98 12.16 23.66
N PRO A 193 5.94 11.37 24.02
CA PRO A 193 4.59 11.58 23.52
C PRO A 193 4.00 12.91 24.02
N ALA A 194 3.51 13.75 23.10
CA ALA A 194 2.83 15.00 23.42
C ALA A 194 1.34 14.91 23.08
N ALA A 195 0.47 15.14 24.07
CA ALA A 195 -0.98 15.05 23.88
C ALA A 195 -1.51 16.03 22.82
N ARG A 196 -2.49 15.57 22.03
CA ARG A 196 -3.14 16.31 20.93
C ARG A 196 -4.65 16.05 20.93
N ALA A 197 -5.24 15.97 22.11
CA ALA A 197 -6.69 15.84 22.28
C ALA A 197 -7.45 16.95 21.56
N GLY A 198 -8.45 16.58 20.74
CA GLY A 198 -9.29 17.54 20.02
C GLY A 198 -8.58 18.30 18.88
N ALA A 199 -7.37 17.90 18.50
CA ALA A 199 -6.67 18.47 17.33
C ALA A 199 -7.48 18.23 16.05
N ALA A 200 -7.52 19.19 15.12
CA ALA A 200 -8.25 18.99 13.88
C ALA A 200 -7.58 17.93 13.00
N THR A 201 -8.37 17.05 12.40
CA THR A 201 -7.93 16.00 11.47
C THR A 201 -8.51 16.19 10.07
N VAL A 202 -9.65 16.87 9.98
CA VAL A 202 -10.29 17.29 8.74
C VAL A 202 -10.76 18.74 8.90
N ALA A 203 -10.45 19.59 7.94
CA ALA A 203 -10.86 20.99 7.94
C ALA A 203 -11.27 21.46 6.55
N ALA A 204 -11.98 22.58 6.48
CA ALA A 204 -12.39 23.20 5.25
C ALA A 204 -12.49 24.71 5.37
N VAL A 205 -12.36 25.40 4.24
CA VAL A 205 -12.44 26.86 4.13
C VAL A 205 -13.12 27.25 2.82
N ARG A 206 -13.92 28.32 2.85
CA ARG A 206 -14.45 28.92 1.62
C ARG A 206 -13.48 29.92 1.04
N VAL A 207 -13.31 29.91 -0.27
CA VAL A 207 -12.43 30.84 -0.98
C VAL A 207 -13.23 31.44 -2.13
N GLY A 208 -13.69 32.68 -1.96
CA GLY A 208 -14.73 33.24 -2.83
C GLY A 208 -15.97 32.36 -2.82
N GLU A 209 -16.41 31.93 -4.01
CA GLU A 209 -17.51 30.98 -4.20
C GLU A 209 -17.06 29.51 -4.17
N GLY A 210 -15.77 29.24 -3.96
CA GLY A 210 -15.19 27.90 -3.94
C GLY A 210 -15.02 27.32 -2.54
N LEU A 211 -14.68 26.03 -2.49
CA LEU A 211 -14.43 25.30 -1.24
C LEU A 211 -13.12 24.53 -1.32
N VAL A 212 -12.30 24.62 -0.28
CA VAL A 212 -11.14 23.76 -0.06
C VAL A 212 -11.42 22.86 1.14
N VAL A 213 -11.25 21.55 0.98
CA VAL A 213 -11.28 20.54 2.04
C VAL A 213 -9.88 19.96 2.19
N VAL A 214 -9.37 19.90 3.43
CA VAL A 214 -8.06 19.34 3.76
C VAL A 214 -8.26 18.10 4.62
N ILE A 215 -7.76 16.96 4.13
CA ILE A 215 -7.86 15.64 4.75
C ILE A 215 -6.65 14.79 4.36
N SER A 216 -6.27 13.77 5.13
CA SER A 216 -5.23 12.84 4.70
C SER A 216 -5.69 11.97 3.53
N ARG A 217 -4.79 11.60 2.61
CA ARG A 217 -5.09 10.60 1.58
C ARG A 217 -5.38 9.22 2.15
N HIS A 218 -4.76 8.85 3.27
CA HIS A 218 -5.02 7.56 3.94
C HIS A 218 -6.39 7.55 4.61
N ALA A 219 -6.81 8.70 5.14
CA ALA A 219 -8.16 8.91 5.65
C ALA A 219 -9.22 8.72 4.55
N LEU A 220 -8.98 9.29 3.36
CA LEU A 220 -9.85 9.11 2.20
C LEU A 220 -9.89 7.65 1.71
N GLY A 221 -8.76 6.94 1.77
CA GLY A 221 -8.63 5.54 1.35
C GLY A 221 -8.92 4.50 2.43
N ALA A 222 -9.31 4.91 3.65
CA ALA A 222 -9.31 4.08 4.86
C ALA A 222 -10.13 2.79 4.73
N LEU A 223 -11.16 2.77 3.87
CA LEU A 223 -12.11 1.66 3.76
C LEU A 223 -11.66 0.50 2.85
N GLY A 224 -10.47 0.58 2.27
CA GLY A 224 -9.98 -0.47 1.37
C GLY A 224 -8.46 -0.53 1.32
N PRO A 225 -7.93 -1.43 0.48
CA PRO A 225 -6.50 -1.56 0.28
C PRO A 225 -5.88 -0.24 -0.15
N GLN A 226 -4.69 0.04 0.38
CA GLN A 226 -3.90 1.21 0.03
C GLN A 226 -2.52 0.76 -0.46
N TYR A 227 -1.74 1.69 -1.02
CA TYR A 227 -0.33 1.44 -1.34
C TYR A 227 0.56 1.32 -0.08
N ARG A 228 -0.05 1.40 1.11
CA ARG A 228 0.55 1.12 2.41
C ARG A 228 -0.36 0.17 3.17
N ALA A 229 0.21 -0.66 4.03
CA ALA A 229 -0.57 -1.47 4.97
C ALA A 229 -1.63 -0.59 5.66
N THR A 230 -2.89 -0.98 5.65
CA THR A 230 -3.90 -0.25 6.42
C THR A 230 -3.59 -0.32 7.93
N THR A 231 -3.84 0.77 8.65
CA THR A 231 -3.81 0.74 10.14
C THR A 231 -5.20 0.48 10.73
N MET A 232 -6.22 0.29 9.90
CA MET A 232 -7.57 0.02 10.37
C MET A 232 -7.64 -1.29 11.16
N PRO A 233 -8.16 -1.28 12.40
CA PRO A 233 -8.25 -2.47 13.20
C PRO A 233 -9.22 -3.46 12.52
N PRO A 234 -8.79 -4.71 12.30
CA PRO A 234 -9.53 -5.69 11.51
C PRO A 234 -10.97 -6.01 11.91
N LEU A 235 -11.34 -5.73 13.16
CA LEU A 235 -12.55 -6.31 13.77
C LEU A 235 -13.52 -5.29 14.34
N GLN A 236 -13.50 -4.04 13.88
CA GLN A 236 -14.53 -3.08 14.28
C GLN A 236 -15.40 -2.71 13.08
N ARG A 237 -16.27 -3.61 12.65
CA ARG A 237 -17.21 -3.37 11.53
C ARG A 237 -18.06 -2.12 11.72
N ASP A 238 -18.51 -1.89 12.96
CA ASP A 238 -19.22 -0.66 13.32
C ASP A 238 -18.34 0.57 13.09
N ALA A 239 -17.04 0.47 13.37
CA ALA A 239 -16.09 1.54 13.12
C ALA A 239 -15.87 1.80 11.62
N SER A 240 -15.71 0.76 10.80
CA SER A 240 -15.63 0.91 9.34
C SER A 240 -16.93 1.49 8.75
N LYS A 241 -18.10 1.10 9.28
CA LYS A 241 -19.39 1.70 8.89
C LYS A 241 -19.40 3.19 9.23
N ARG A 242 -18.96 3.60 10.42
CA ARG A 242 -18.91 5.02 10.80
C ARG A 242 -17.96 5.83 9.93
N THR A 243 -16.78 5.30 9.59
CA THR A 243 -15.86 5.93 8.63
C THR A 243 -16.52 6.09 7.25
N ARG A 244 -17.26 5.08 6.77
CA ARG A 244 -18.05 5.17 5.53
C ARG A 244 -19.12 6.26 5.60
N ASP A 245 -19.90 6.29 6.68
CA ASP A 245 -20.96 7.29 6.86
C ASP A 245 -20.37 8.71 6.84
N PHE A 246 -19.21 8.92 7.48
CA PHE A 246 -18.50 10.21 7.44
C PHE A 246 -18.02 10.57 6.02
N LEU A 247 -17.35 9.66 5.31
CA LEU A 247 -16.84 9.92 3.95
C LEU A 247 -17.98 10.16 2.94
N MET A 248 -19.09 9.43 3.07
CA MET A 248 -20.32 9.71 2.30
C MET A 248 -20.90 11.09 2.64
N GLY A 249 -20.92 11.45 3.92
CA GLY A 249 -21.32 12.79 4.36
C GLY A 249 -20.46 13.89 3.74
N LEU A 250 -19.14 13.71 3.75
CA LEU A 250 -18.17 14.62 3.16
C LEU A 250 -18.37 14.74 1.63
N ALA A 251 -18.52 13.62 0.93
CA ALA A 251 -18.73 13.63 -0.51
C ALA A 251 -20.06 14.33 -0.89
N ARG A 252 -21.13 14.16 -0.11
CA ARG A 252 -22.41 14.87 -0.34
C ARG A 252 -22.24 16.36 -0.14
N TRP A 253 -21.52 16.73 0.90
CA TRP A 253 -21.24 18.12 1.23
C TRP A 253 -20.51 18.83 0.09
N THR A 254 -19.59 18.16 -0.61
CA THR A 254 -18.92 18.72 -1.80
C THR A 254 -19.85 19.01 -2.99
N ARG A 255 -21.08 18.46 -3.03
CA ARG A 255 -22.05 18.70 -4.12
C ARG A 255 -22.91 19.94 -3.93
N ARG A 256 -23.08 20.40 -2.69
CA ARG A 256 -24.18 21.30 -2.30
C ARG A 256 -23.64 22.58 -1.66
N PRO A 257 -23.44 23.66 -2.44
CA PRO A 257 -22.94 24.94 -1.94
C PRO A 257 -23.65 25.50 -0.72
N ALA A 258 -24.97 25.36 -0.67
CA ALA A 258 -25.76 25.79 0.48
C ALA A 258 -25.35 25.07 1.79
N GLU A 259 -24.92 23.80 1.72
CA GLU A 259 -24.55 23.03 2.91
C GLU A 259 -23.21 23.46 3.52
N TRP A 260 -22.37 24.23 2.82
CA TRP A 260 -21.10 24.75 3.37
C TRP A 260 -21.04 26.27 3.48
N ALA A 261 -22.17 26.97 3.32
CA ALA A 261 -22.23 28.43 3.48
C ALA A 261 -21.77 28.92 4.87
N HIS A 262 -21.93 28.08 5.90
CA HIS A 262 -21.53 28.35 7.28
C HIS A 262 -20.03 28.14 7.54
N VAL A 263 -19.28 27.55 6.60
CA VAL A 263 -17.83 27.41 6.71
C VAL A 263 -17.21 28.81 6.65
N PRO A 264 -16.22 29.12 7.51
CA PRO A 264 -15.58 30.42 7.47
C PRO A 264 -14.94 30.68 6.10
N ALA A 265 -15.05 31.94 5.66
CA ALA A 265 -14.38 32.40 4.47
C ALA A 265 -12.89 32.64 4.77
N ALA A 266 -12.05 32.41 3.76
CA ALA A 266 -10.66 32.78 3.80
C ALA A 266 -10.53 34.29 4.02
N ALA A 267 -9.52 34.66 4.80
CA ALA A 267 -9.19 36.05 5.08
C ALA A 267 -8.42 36.68 3.90
N HIS A 268 -7.81 37.85 4.12
CA HIS A 268 -6.92 38.43 3.12
C HIS A 268 -5.72 37.49 2.89
N GLY A 269 -5.61 37.02 1.64
CA GLY A 269 -4.49 36.27 1.15
C GLY A 269 -3.22 37.12 1.02
N VAL A 270 -2.09 36.43 0.86
CA VAL A 270 -0.79 37.04 0.56
C VAL A 270 -0.28 36.50 -0.78
N PRO A 271 0.64 37.21 -1.46
CA PRO A 271 1.26 36.68 -2.66
C PRO A 271 1.88 35.29 -2.40
N LEU A 272 1.64 34.35 -3.31
CA LEU A 272 2.22 33.01 -3.21
C LEU A 272 3.74 33.09 -3.29
N ALA A 273 4.41 32.65 -2.23
CA ALA A 273 5.87 32.55 -2.17
C ALA A 273 6.27 31.08 -2.04
N LEU A 274 6.98 30.57 -3.05
CA LEU A 274 7.51 29.20 -3.06
C LEU A 274 9.02 29.14 -2.84
N THR A 275 9.60 30.17 -2.23
CA THR A 275 11.03 30.22 -1.86
C THR A 275 11.20 30.66 -0.41
N PRO A 276 12.06 29.99 0.38
CA PRO A 276 12.85 28.80 0.05
C PRO A 276 12.04 27.50 0.14
N ALA A 277 12.20 26.60 -0.82
CA ALA A 277 11.56 25.28 -0.83
C ALA A 277 12.45 24.20 -0.19
N PRO A 278 11.87 23.14 0.41
CA PRO A 278 12.63 22.06 1.03
C PRO A 278 13.31 21.11 0.03
N GLY A 279 12.96 21.20 -1.26
CA GLY A 279 13.57 20.46 -2.35
C GLY A 279 13.35 21.15 -3.70
N PRO A 280 13.90 20.60 -4.80
CA PRO A 280 13.69 21.13 -6.14
C PRO A 280 12.21 21.19 -6.49
N LEU A 281 11.73 22.36 -6.91
CA LEU A 281 10.36 22.57 -7.36
C LEU A 281 10.29 22.63 -8.88
N GLU A 282 9.22 22.03 -9.43
CA GLU A 282 8.92 22.16 -10.84
C GLU A 282 8.14 23.45 -11.13
N TRP A 283 8.77 24.33 -11.90
CA TRP A 283 8.23 25.62 -12.34
C TRP A 283 7.67 25.52 -13.77
N GLN A 284 6.81 24.55 -14.03
CA GLN A 284 6.14 24.48 -15.34
C GLN A 284 4.87 25.34 -15.36
N PRO A 285 4.66 26.17 -16.41
CA PRO A 285 3.40 26.87 -16.58
C PRO A 285 2.26 25.88 -16.88
N PRO A 286 1.03 26.19 -16.47
CA PRO A 286 -0.08 25.26 -16.68
C PRO A 286 -0.39 25.09 -18.17
N ARG A 287 -0.48 23.83 -18.61
CA ARG A 287 -0.84 23.50 -19.99
C ARG A 287 -2.30 23.83 -20.29
N LEU A 288 -2.58 24.07 -21.58
CA LEU A 288 -3.96 24.19 -22.06
C LEU A 288 -4.70 22.86 -21.95
N ALA A 289 -4.04 21.77 -22.35
CA ALA A 289 -4.59 20.42 -22.42
C ALA A 289 -3.54 19.39 -21.98
N PRO A 290 -3.95 18.21 -21.51
CA PRO A 290 -3.02 17.10 -21.29
C PRO A 290 -2.32 16.72 -22.61
N PRO A 291 -1.08 16.21 -22.56
CA PRO A 291 -0.40 15.64 -23.73
C PRO A 291 -1.24 14.56 -24.44
N GLU A 292 -1.02 14.39 -25.74
CA GLU A 292 -1.63 13.30 -26.50
C GLU A 292 -1.22 11.94 -25.90
N GLY A 293 -2.14 10.98 -25.89
CA GLY A 293 -1.92 9.65 -25.29
C GLY A 293 -2.24 9.56 -23.79
N VAL A 294 -2.46 10.69 -23.11
CA VAL A 294 -2.93 10.70 -21.72
C VAL A 294 -4.42 10.36 -21.67
N THR A 295 -4.76 9.34 -20.87
CA THR A 295 -6.13 8.87 -20.69
C THR A 295 -6.64 9.09 -19.26
N VAL A 296 -7.96 9.04 -19.10
CA VAL A 296 -8.63 9.00 -17.80
C VAL A 296 -9.29 7.64 -17.61
N THR A 297 -9.21 7.11 -16.39
CA THR A 297 -9.83 5.84 -16.01
C THR A 297 -11.05 6.12 -15.14
N PRO A 298 -12.26 5.62 -15.48
CA PRO A 298 -13.41 5.75 -14.60
C PRO A 298 -13.23 4.90 -13.33
N LEU A 299 -13.64 5.45 -12.19
CA LEU A 299 -13.63 4.76 -10.90
C LEU A 299 -15.04 4.77 -10.26
N PRO A 300 -15.40 3.75 -9.46
CA PRO A 300 -14.65 2.53 -9.18
C PRO A 300 -14.59 1.59 -10.40
N LEU A 301 -13.58 0.72 -10.43
CA LEU A 301 -13.49 -0.36 -11.40
C LEU A 301 -14.52 -1.44 -11.08
N GLN A 302 -14.96 -2.17 -12.10
CA GLN A 302 -15.86 -3.31 -11.90
C GLN A 302 -15.05 -4.59 -11.63
N PRO A 303 -15.14 -5.19 -10.44
CA PRO A 303 -14.45 -6.44 -10.15
C PRO A 303 -15.13 -7.61 -10.88
N VAL A 304 -14.35 -8.61 -11.29
CA VAL A 304 -14.89 -9.86 -11.79
C VAL A 304 -15.35 -10.73 -10.61
N ALA A 305 -16.50 -11.38 -10.76
CA ALA A 305 -17.03 -12.27 -9.75
C ALA A 305 -16.03 -13.38 -9.38
N LEU A 306 -15.82 -13.54 -8.08
CA LEU A 306 -14.93 -14.57 -7.56
C LEU A 306 -15.67 -15.91 -7.46
N GLY A 307 -15.58 -16.70 -8.52
CA GLY A 307 -15.85 -18.14 -8.46
C GLY A 307 -14.65 -18.92 -7.91
N ARG A 308 -14.92 -20.12 -7.36
CA ARG A 308 -13.88 -21.11 -7.04
C ARG A 308 -13.18 -21.53 -8.35
N PRO A 309 -11.85 -21.55 -8.42
CA PRO A 309 -11.17 -22.15 -9.56
C PRO A 309 -11.55 -23.65 -9.62
N PRO A 310 -11.98 -24.18 -10.78
CA PRO A 310 -12.30 -25.59 -10.92
C PRO A 310 -11.10 -26.44 -10.50
N GLY A 311 -11.32 -27.47 -9.66
CA GLY A 311 -10.25 -28.38 -9.25
C GLY A 311 -9.30 -27.87 -8.14
N SER A 312 -9.54 -26.71 -7.53
CA SER A 312 -8.71 -26.26 -6.38
C SER A 312 -8.73 -27.27 -5.23
N PRO A 313 -7.55 -27.73 -4.73
CA PRO A 313 -7.46 -28.64 -3.59
C PRO A 313 -8.19 -28.14 -2.35
N ALA A 314 -8.68 -29.08 -1.53
CA ALA A 314 -9.39 -28.74 -0.29
C ALA A 314 -8.54 -27.94 0.70
N TRP A 315 -7.22 -28.14 0.73
CA TRP A 315 -6.32 -27.43 1.66
C TRP A 315 -6.19 -25.93 1.38
N LEU A 316 -6.51 -25.48 0.15
CA LEU A 316 -6.57 -24.05 -0.19
C LEU A 316 -7.75 -23.34 0.49
N GLN A 317 -8.72 -24.10 1.02
CA GLN A 317 -9.82 -23.55 1.81
C GLN A 317 -9.40 -23.50 3.28
N GLY A 318 -9.06 -22.31 3.78
CA GLY A 318 -8.61 -22.13 5.15
C GLY A 318 -7.10 -22.26 5.30
N LEU A 319 -6.37 -21.45 4.54
CA LEU A 319 -4.92 -21.25 4.72
C LEU A 319 -4.66 -20.81 6.17
N ARG A 320 -3.78 -21.52 6.87
CA ARG A 320 -3.43 -21.27 8.27
C ARG A 320 -1.93 -21.40 8.39
N THR A 321 -1.25 -20.28 8.15
CA THR A 321 0.19 -20.28 7.91
C THR A 321 0.94 -19.68 9.09
N LEU A 322 1.99 -20.36 9.54
CA LEU A 322 3.03 -19.72 10.36
C LEU A 322 4.13 -19.24 9.42
N TRP A 323 4.46 -17.96 9.46
CA TRP A 323 5.62 -17.42 8.76
C TRP A 323 6.81 -17.36 9.72
N SER A 324 7.80 -18.22 9.52
CA SER A 324 8.99 -18.31 10.37
C SER A 324 10.23 -18.60 9.52
N PRO A 325 11.26 -17.74 9.54
CA PRO A 325 12.50 -18.03 8.83
C PRO A 325 13.17 -19.27 9.46
N LEU A 326 13.73 -20.14 8.61
CA LEU A 326 14.39 -21.36 9.07
C LEU A 326 15.64 -21.06 9.89
N LEU A 327 16.40 -20.07 9.47
CA LEU A 327 17.55 -19.56 10.21
C LEU A 327 17.10 -18.39 11.09
N ALA A 328 17.51 -18.40 12.36
CA ALA A 328 17.34 -17.24 13.22
C ALA A 328 18.40 -16.19 12.89
N SER A 329 18.01 -14.92 12.79
CA SER A 329 18.99 -13.84 12.63
C SER A 329 19.64 -13.52 13.98
N ARG A 330 20.98 -13.58 14.04
CA ARG A 330 21.79 -13.18 15.20
C ARG A 330 22.98 -12.37 14.72
N ASP A 331 23.08 -11.12 15.17
CA ASP A 331 24.15 -10.18 14.77
C ASP A 331 24.29 -10.03 13.24
N GLY A 332 23.15 -10.05 12.52
CA GLY A 332 23.11 -9.94 11.05
C GLY A 332 23.56 -11.21 10.32
N ARG A 333 23.68 -12.36 11.01
CA ARG A 333 23.97 -13.67 10.41
C ARG A 333 22.86 -14.66 10.67
N GLY A 334 22.56 -15.51 9.69
CA GLY A 334 21.68 -16.66 9.87
C GLY A 334 22.35 -17.74 10.74
N VAL A 335 21.70 -18.11 11.83
CA VAL A 335 22.13 -19.19 12.73
C VAL A 335 21.03 -20.25 12.78
N PRO A 336 21.38 -21.56 12.70
CA PRO A 336 20.38 -22.61 12.87
C PRO A 336 19.64 -22.48 14.19
N ARG A 337 18.32 -22.67 14.16
CA ARG A 337 17.53 -22.74 15.39
C ARG A 337 17.98 -23.96 16.20
N PRO A 338 18.10 -23.85 17.54
CA PRO A 338 18.30 -25.03 18.38
C PRO A 338 17.20 -26.05 18.14
N ALA A 339 17.51 -27.35 18.19
CA ALA A 339 16.55 -28.44 17.98
C ALA A 339 15.27 -28.25 18.81
N ALA A 340 15.40 -27.98 20.10
CA ALA A 340 14.28 -27.76 21.01
C ALA A 340 13.38 -26.56 20.61
N ALA A 341 13.96 -25.53 20.00
CA ALA A 341 13.20 -24.38 19.51
C ALA A 341 12.38 -24.72 18.26
N PHE A 342 12.92 -25.57 17.37
CA PHE A 342 12.17 -26.08 16.23
C PHE A 342 11.08 -27.06 16.68
N ASP A 343 11.37 -27.95 17.63
CA ASP A 343 10.37 -28.88 18.19
C ASP A 343 9.21 -28.12 18.85
N SER A 344 9.50 -27.00 19.52
CA SER A 344 8.48 -26.09 20.07
C SER A 344 7.63 -25.45 18.97
N LEU A 345 8.24 -25.08 17.84
CA LEU A 345 7.53 -24.55 16.67
C LEU A 345 6.61 -25.61 16.05
N VAL A 346 7.09 -26.85 15.91
CA VAL A 346 6.27 -27.97 15.38
C VAL A 346 5.10 -28.28 16.32
N SER A 347 5.32 -28.29 17.63
CA SER A 347 4.25 -28.43 18.62
C SER A 347 3.23 -27.29 18.51
N PHE A 348 3.68 -26.04 18.33
CA PHE A 348 2.79 -24.90 18.14
C PHE A 348 1.94 -25.03 16.86
N LEU A 349 2.53 -25.47 15.74
CA LEU A 349 1.81 -25.73 14.50
C LEU A 349 0.67 -26.74 14.71
N ASP A 350 0.95 -27.86 15.38
CA ASP A 350 -0.03 -28.92 15.63
C ASP A 350 -1.13 -28.48 16.62
N VAL A 351 -0.75 -27.92 17.77
CA VAL A 351 -1.72 -27.47 18.79
C VAL A 351 -2.58 -26.33 18.25
N GLY A 352 -1.99 -25.41 17.50
CA GLY A 352 -2.65 -24.29 16.83
C GLY A 352 -3.44 -24.68 15.58
N GLY A 353 -3.35 -25.95 15.13
CA GLY A 353 -3.96 -26.50 13.92
C GLY A 353 -3.65 -25.69 12.66
N LEU A 354 -2.41 -25.22 12.55
CA LEU A 354 -1.87 -24.59 11.35
C LEU A 354 -1.54 -25.69 10.33
N ASN A 355 -1.80 -25.42 9.05
CA ASN A 355 -1.56 -26.40 7.98
C ASN A 355 -0.34 -26.08 7.12
N LEU A 356 0.24 -24.89 7.29
CA LEU A 356 1.36 -24.41 6.50
C LEU A 356 2.45 -23.81 7.41
N LEU A 357 3.70 -24.18 7.12
CA LEU A 357 4.88 -23.44 7.53
C LEU A 357 5.45 -22.75 6.28
N ALA A 358 5.62 -21.43 6.35
CA ALA A 358 6.29 -20.65 5.33
C ALA A 358 7.43 -19.83 5.96
N GLY A 359 8.39 -19.39 5.17
CA GLY A 359 9.43 -18.48 5.66
C GLY A 359 10.74 -18.63 4.91
N ASP A 360 11.60 -17.63 5.07
CA ASP A 360 12.86 -17.61 4.35
C ASP A 360 13.72 -18.85 4.68
N ALA A 361 14.22 -19.44 3.61
CA ALA A 361 15.04 -20.64 3.61
C ALA A 361 16.45 -20.37 3.08
N ASP A 362 16.87 -19.09 2.97
CA ASP A 362 18.14 -18.59 2.41
C ASP A 362 18.64 -19.39 1.19
N PRO A 363 17.80 -19.63 0.17
CA PRO A 363 18.16 -20.50 -0.94
C PRO A 363 19.29 -19.95 -1.81
N TRP A 364 19.51 -18.64 -1.80
CA TRP A 364 20.61 -18.03 -2.56
C TRP A 364 21.97 -18.52 -2.06
N ALA A 365 22.16 -18.61 -0.75
CA ALA A 365 23.42 -19.06 -0.15
C ALA A 365 23.75 -20.52 -0.48
N SER A 366 22.77 -21.37 -0.80
CA SER A 366 22.96 -22.81 -1.01
C SER A 366 23.90 -23.18 -2.17
N ASP A 367 23.80 -22.46 -3.29
CA ASP A 367 24.45 -22.82 -4.55
C ASP A 367 25.36 -21.72 -5.12
N THR A 368 25.37 -20.54 -4.50
CA THR A 368 26.28 -19.47 -4.92
C THR A 368 27.72 -19.75 -4.47
N VAL A 369 28.67 -19.44 -5.35
CA VAL A 369 30.12 -19.48 -5.05
C VAL A 369 30.53 -18.40 -4.04
N ARG A 370 29.68 -17.39 -3.85
CA ARG A 370 29.93 -16.26 -2.93
C ARG A 370 29.65 -16.60 -1.47
N ALA A 371 28.84 -17.61 -1.21
CA ALA A 371 28.59 -18.13 0.13
C ALA A 371 29.80 -18.96 0.57
N ARG A 372 30.10 -18.95 1.86
CA ARG A 372 31.20 -19.76 2.39
C ARG A 372 30.76 -21.24 2.45
N ARG A 373 31.75 -22.15 2.46
CA ARG A 373 31.45 -23.60 2.49
C ARG A 373 30.71 -24.01 3.76
N ASP A 374 31.13 -23.48 4.91
CA ASP A 374 30.50 -23.67 6.20
C ASP A 374 29.06 -23.14 6.24
N GLU A 375 28.80 -21.96 5.63
CA GLU A 375 27.44 -21.41 5.49
C GLU A 375 26.55 -22.37 4.68
N ARG A 376 27.03 -22.89 3.55
CA ARG A 376 26.30 -23.90 2.76
C ARG A 376 26.02 -25.18 3.55
N ASP A 377 26.99 -25.66 4.30
CA ASP A 377 26.86 -26.90 5.08
C ASP A 377 25.92 -26.71 6.30
N LEU A 378 25.86 -25.50 6.88
CA LEU A 378 24.88 -25.14 7.89
C LEU A 378 23.47 -25.09 7.30
N LEU A 379 23.30 -24.49 6.12
CA LEU A 379 22.01 -24.38 5.46
C LEU A 379 21.43 -25.75 5.09
N ARG A 380 22.25 -26.64 4.50
CA ARG A 380 21.81 -28.01 4.18
C ARG A 380 21.36 -28.78 5.42
N ARG A 381 22.05 -28.60 6.55
CA ARG A 381 21.63 -29.17 7.84
C ARG A 381 20.29 -28.61 8.29
N ALA A 382 20.10 -27.29 8.22
CA ALA A 382 18.83 -26.66 8.57
C ALA A 382 17.66 -27.16 7.69
N TRP A 383 17.88 -27.35 6.38
CA TRP A 383 16.88 -27.95 5.49
C TRP A 383 16.58 -29.40 5.86
N SER A 384 17.61 -30.21 6.10
CA SER A 384 17.44 -31.61 6.53
C SER A 384 16.68 -31.70 7.86
N ASP A 385 16.99 -30.82 8.81
CA ASP A 385 16.32 -30.73 10.11
C ASP A 385 14.84 -30.37 9.97
N ALA A 386 14.52 -29.41 9.10
CA ALA A 386 13.14 -29.03 8.80
C ALA A 386 12.36 -30.18 8.16
N VAL A 387 12.96 -30.86 7.18
CA VAL A 387 12.35 -32.05 6.53
C VAL A 387 12.05 -33.12 7.57
N THR A 388 13.04 -33.47 8.39
CA THR A 388 12.93 -34.56 9.38
C THR A 388 11.81 -34.31 10.38
N ARG A 389 11.63 -33.06 10.80
CA ARG A 389 10.64 -32.68 11.82
C ARG A 389 9.25 -32.42 11.28
N LEU A 390 9.13 -31.97 10.03
CA LEU A 390 7.82 -31.67 9.42
C LEU A 390 7.21 -32.88 8.72
N GLN A 391 8.02 -33.78 8.16
CA GLN A 391 7.55 -34.98 7.47
C GLN A 391 6.59 -35.88 8.27
N PRO A 392 6.73 -36.08 9.60
CA PRO A 392 5.75 -36.86 10.38
C PRO A 392 4.45 -36.10 10.68
N THR A 393 4.34 -34.84 10.28
CA THR A 393 3.17 -33.99 10.54
C THR A 393 2.27 -33.87 9.30
N SER A 394 1.10 -33.25 9.46
CA SER A 394 0.23 -32.88 8.33
C SER A 394 0.52 -31.49 7.77
N VAL A 395 1.56 -30.82 8.28
CA VAL A 395 1.93 -29.45 7.88
C VAL A 395 2.75 -29.51 6.60
N ALA A 396 2.30 -28.78 5.58
CA ALA A 396 3.08 -28.61 4.36
C ALA A 396 4.02 -27.41 4.49
N TRP A 397 5.12 -27.45 3.71
CA TRP A 397 6.16 -26.44 3.76
C TRP A 397 6.19 -25.59 2.49
N ILE A 398 6.37 -24.28 2.68
CA ILE A 398 6.55 -23.26 1.65
C ILE A 398 7.90 -22.55 1.92
N PRO A 399 9.03 -23.09 1.45
CA PRO A 399 10.30 -22.38 1.56
C PRO A 399 10.24 -21.08 0.76
N ALA A 400 10.60 -19.98 1.41
CA ALA A 400 10.66 -18.66 0.80
C ALA A 400 12.09 -18.26 0.47
N PHE A 401 12.18 -17.25 -0.39
CA PHE A 401 13.40 -16.53 -0.71
C PHE A 401 13.22 -15.05 -0.39
N ASP A 402 14.09 -14.47 0.43
CA ASP A 402 14.24 -13.02 0.58
C ASP A 402 15.41 -12.50 -0.29
N PRO A 403 15.16 -11.65 -1.30
CA PRO A 403 16.22 -11.08 -2.14
C PRO A 403 17.33 -10.33 -1.39
N ARG A 404 17.06 -9.85 -0.18
CA ARG A 404 18.04 -9.10 0.63
C ARG A 404 19.15 -9.96 1.19
N ASP A 405 18.92 -11.27 1.32
CA ASP A 405 19.96 -12.21 1.76
C ASP A 405 21.03 -12.42 0.69
N ALA A 406 20.74 -12.00 -0.56
CA ALA A 406 21.73 -11.95 -1.61
C ALA A 406 22.75 -10.84 -1.34
N ARG A 407 23.94 -11.24 -0.87
CA ARG A 407 25.10 -10.37 -0.62
C ARG A 407 25.80 -9.97 -1.93
N ILE A 408 25.05 -9.40 -2.87
CA ILE A 408 25.54 -8.88 -4.15
C ILE A 408 25.48 -7.35 -4.13
N PRO A 409 26.60 -6.65 -4.36
CA PRO A 409 26.59 -5.19 -4.48
C PRO A 409 25.62 -4.73 -5.58
N LEU A 410 24.95 -3.60 -5.34
CA LEU A 410 24.16 -2.92 -6.37
C LEU A 410 25.13 -2.44 -7.47
N ALA A 411 25.07 -3.05 -8.66
CA ALA A 411 25.86 -2.60 -9.81
C ALA A 411 25.25 -1.33 -10.43
N ASP A 412 23.92 -1.30 -10.49
CA ASP A 412 23.10 -0.12 -10.79
C ASP A 412 21.92 -0.10 -9.82
N SER A 413 21.55 1.09 -9.36
CA SER A 413 20.45 1.33 -8.42
C SER A 413 19.23 1.85 -9.18
N SER A 414 18.05 1.52 -8.67
CA SER A 414 16.80 2.06 -9.20
C SER A 414 16.82 3.59 -9.13
N ARG A 415 16.19 4.23 -10.12
CA ARG A 415 16.12 5.70 -10.22
C ARG A 415 14.67 6.18 -10.16
N GLY A 416 14.41 7.17 -9.31
CA GLY A 416 13.12 7.81 -9.15
C GLY A 416 12.84 8.91 -10.19
N ALA A 417 11.69 9.57 -10.04
CA ALA A 417 11.17 10.51 -11.03
C ALA A 417 12.06 11.76 -11.25
N ARG A 418 12.85 12.17 -10.25
CA ARG A 418 13.83 13.27 -10.37
C ARG A 418 15.24 12.77 -10.68
N GLY A 419 15.39 11.47 -10.94
CA GLY A 419 16.66 10.80 -11.14
C GLY A 419 17.45 10.54 -9.84
N GLU A 420 16.82 10.74 -8.69
CA GLU A 420 17.36 10.40 -7.40
C GLU A 420 17.64 8.90 -7.29
N GLU A 421 18.69 8.58 -6.53
CA GLU A 421 19.06 7.20 -6.25
C GLU A 421 18.11 6.59 -5.22
N ILE A 422 17.59 5.41 -5.53
CA ILE A 422 16.79 4.61 -4.61
C ILE A 422 17.63 3.41 -4.19
N ALA A 423 17.68 3.13 -2.89
CA ALA A 423 18.45 2.02 -2.30
C ALA A 423 17.80 0.65 -2.57
N THR A 424 17.54 0.34 -3.84
CA THR A 424 17.03 -0.95 -4.33
C THR A 424 17.67 -1.25 -5.70
N TRP A 425 17.71 -2.53 -6.08
CA TRP A 425 18.25 -2.94 -7.38
C TRP A 425 17.49 -2.27 -8.52
N CYS A 426 18.19 -1.99 -9.62
CA CYS A 426 17.51 -1.70 -10.88
C CYS A 426 16.72 -2.95 -11.33
N ALA A 427 15.41 -2.82 -11.50
CA ALA A 427 14.52 -3.98 -11.64
C ALA A 427 14.81 -4.86 -12.86
N LEU A 428 15.39 -4.28 -13.92
CA LEU A 428 15.73 -4.99 -15.14
C LEU A 428 17.22 -5.31 -15.25
N ASP A 429 18.00 -5.13 -14.18
CA ASP A 429 19.40 -5.56 -14.12
C ASP A 429 19.50 -7.08 -14.33
N SER A 430 20.39 -7.48 -15.24
CA SER A 430 20.69 -8.89 -15.50
C SER A 430 21.20 -9.65 -14.26
N LEU A 431 21.97 -9.00 -13.38
CA LEU A 431 22.51 -9.61 -12.16
C LEU A 431 21.39 -9.98 -11.18
N LEU A 432 20.39 -9.11 -11.01
CA LEU A 432 19.21 -9.39 -10.19
C LEU A 432 18.49 -10.66 -10.67
N TRP A 433 18.27 -10.81 -11.97
CA TRP A 433 17.50 -11.96 -12.48
C TRP A 433 18.32 -13.23 -12.60
N LYS A 434 19.59 -13.13 -13.01
CA LYS A 434 20.45 -14.29 -13.25
C LYS A 434 21.11 -14.78 -11.97
N ASP A 435 21.71 -13.90 -11.17
CA ASP A 435 22.57 -14.30 -10.06
C ASP A 435 21.80 -14.37 -8.73
N ILE A 436 20.71 -13.60 -8.61
CA ILE A 436 19.86 -13.58 -7.41
C ILE A 436 18.64 -14.50 -7.62
N PHE A 437 17.67 -14.10 -8.43
CA PHE A 437 16.42 -14.85 -8.57
C PHE A 437 16.60 -16.24 -9.17
N SER A 438 17.34 -16.38 -10.27
CA SER A 438 17.49 -17.71 -10.91
C SER A 438 18.26 -18.70 -10.03
N THR A 439 19.27 -18.23 -9.29
CA THR A 439 20.02 -19.04 -8.33
C THR A 439 19.11 -19.54 -7.21
N ALA A 440 18.39 -18.63 -6.56
CA ALA A 440 17.48 -18.94 -5.46
C ALA A 440 16.35 -19.89 -5.88
N TYR A 441 15.62 -19.57 -6.94
CA TYR A 441 14.54 -20.44 -7.43
C TYR A 441 15.06 -21.78 -7.96
N GLY A 442 16.27 -21.84 -8.51
CA GLY A 442 16.90 -23.09 -8.90
C GLY A 442 17.16 -24.01 -7.71
N ALA A 443 17.65 -23.47 -6.60
CA ALA A 443 17.88 -24.20 -5.37
C ALA A 443 16.56 -24.69 -4.74
N LEU A 444 15.58 -23.80 -4.62
CA LEU A 444 14.25 -24.13 -4.12
C LEU A 444 13.55 -25.19 -4.98
N ALA A 445 13.69 -25.14 -6.30
CA ALA A 445 13.10 -26.13 -7.19
C ALA A 445 13.72 -27.52 -7.02
N ARG A 446 15.04 -27.62 -6.78
CA ARG A 446 15.69 -28.90 -6.44
C ARG A 446 15.18 -29.46 -5.12
N LEU A 447 15.17 -28.64 -4.07
CA LEU A 447 14.62 -29.00 -2.76
C LEU A 447 13.16 -29.49 -2.89
N ALA A 448 12.32 -28.78 -3.65
CA ALA A 448 10.94 -29.16 -3.87
C ALA A 448 10.78 -30.44 -4.70
N ALA A 449 11.70 -30.72 -5.62
CA ALA A 449 11.71 -31.95 -6.41
C ALA A 449 12.12 -33.17 -5.58
N GLU A 450 13.02 -32.99 -4.61
CA GLU A 450 13.43 -34.02 -3.64
C GLU A 450 12.35 -34.26 -2.59
N GLN A 451 11.74 -33.20 -2.06
CA GLN A 451 10.78 -33.24 -0.95
C GLN A 451 9.33 -33.12 -1.42
N ARG A 452 8.92 -33.97 -2.38
CA ARG A 452 7.63 -33.85 -3.09
C ARG A 452 6.40 -33.83 -2.19
N ALA A 453 6.40 -34.67 -1.15
CA ALA A 453 5.25 -34.80 -0.25
C ALA A 453 5.13 -33.64 0.76
N LEU A 454 6.24 -32.95 1.03
CA LEU A 454 6.31 -31.90 2.06
C LEU A 454 6.22 -30.50 1.48
N VAL A 455 7.01 -30.21 0.44
CA VAL A 455 7.03 -28.89 -0.19
C VAL A 455 5.87 -28.80 -1.17
N ILE A 456 5.01 -27.79 -1.05
CA ILE A 456 3.84 -27.64 -1.95
C ILE A 456 3.90 -26.37 -2.80
N ALA A 457 4.65 -25.37 -2.35
CA ALA A 457 4.78 -24.09 -3.02
C ALA A 457 6.17 -23.51 -2.78
N LEU A 458 6.60 -22.61 -3.65
CA LEU A 458 7.80 -21.79 -3.45
C LEU A 458 7.39 -20.34 -3.23
N ALA A 459 7.97 -19.68 -2.23
CA ALA A 459 7.63 -18.30 -1.89
C ALA A 459 8.70 -17.29 -2.29
N LEU A 460 8.27 -16.08 -2.64
CA LEU A 460 9.08 -14.87 -2.63
C LEU A 460 8.65 -13.99 -1.47
N ASP A 461 9.59 -13.63 -0.61
CA ASP A 461 9.37 -12.75 0.53
C ASP A 461 9.80 -11.32 0.17
N GLN A 462 8.83 -10.45 -0.09
CA GLN A 462 9.04 -9.01 -0.26
C GLN A 462 8.46 -8.24 0.94
N TRP A 463 8.43 -8.87 2.11
CA TRP A 463 8.00 -8.18 3.30
C TRP A 463 9.08 -7.23 3.80
N HIS A 464 8.79 -5.94 3.72
CA HIS A 464 9.61 -4.87 4.24
C HIS A 464 9.05 -4.33 5.55
N ASP A 465 9.92 -4.09 6.53
CA ASP A 465 9.62 -3.12 7.59
C ASP A 465 9.50 -1.76 6.91
N ALA A 466 8.40 -1.04 7.16
CA ALA A 466 8.08 0.25 6.57
C ALA A 466 9.19 1.31 6.73
N ARG A 467 10.15 1.08 7.64
CA ARG A 467 11.33 1.93 7.87
C ARG A 467 12.49 1.71 6.89
N ALA A 468 12.50 0.63 6.11
CA ALA A 468 13.66 0.21 5.31
C ALA A 468 13.63 0.63 3.82
N GLY A 469 12.56 1.28 3.34
CA GLY A 469 12.57 2.02 2.07
C GLY A 469 12.92 1.24 0.77
N ALA A 470 12.82 -0.08 0.74
CA ALA A 470 13.34 -0.92 -0.35
C ALA A 470 12.27 -1.49 -1.32
N ASP A 471 11.01 -1.09 -1.19
CA ASP A 471 9.93 -1.51 -2.10
C ASP A 471 9.97 -0.76 -3.45
N TYR A 472 9.62 -1.45 -4.53
CA TYR A 472 9.35 -0.80 -5.81
C TYR A 472 8.06 0.02 -5.72
N THR A 473 8.00 1.09 -6.51
CA THR A 473 6.90 2.04 -6.51
C THR A 473 6.54 2.40 -7.95
N MET A 474 5.37 3.01 -8.14
CA MET A 474 5.00 3.50 -9.47
C MET A 474 5.83 4.70 -9.94
N GLY A 475 6.47 5.45 -9.04
CA GLY A 475 7.28 6.62 -9.36
C GLY A 475 8.71 6.33 -9.83
N GLN A 476 9.07 5.06 -10.04
CA GLN A 476 10.42 4.65 -10.46
C GLN A 476 10.36 3.67 -11.63
N GLU A 477 11.28 3.83 -12.57
CA GLU A 477 12.47 2.99 -12.69
C GLU A 477 13.19 3.52 -13.93
N PHE A 478 14.11 4.45 -13.70
CA PHE A 478 14.79 5.19 -14.75
C PHE A 478 16.29 4.87 -14.81
N CYS A 479 16.75 3.78 -14.16
CA CYS A 479 18.09 3.24 -14.33
C CYS A 479 18.38 2.87 -15.79
N ASP A 480 19.65 2.80 -16.19
CA ASP A 480 20.02 2.53 -17.58
C ASP A 480 19.61 1.13 -18.04
N ALA A 481 19.72 0.14 -17.15
CA ALA A 481 19.37 -1.24 -17.47
C ALA A 481 17.85 -1.46 -17.61
N ALA A 482 17.01 -0.53 -17.17
CA ALA A 482 15.58 -0.53 -17.46
C ALA A 482 15.21 0.41 -18.62
N TRP A 483 15.77 1.61 -18.67
CA TRP A 483 15.45 2.62 -19.66
C TRP A 483 15.69 2.13 -21.10
N ARG A 484 16.92 1.69 -21.41
CA ARG A 484 17.32 1.32 -22.77
C ARG A 484 16.47 0.20 -23.38
N PRO A 485 16.28 -0.97 -22.72
CA PRO A 485 15.45 -2.04 -23.30
C PRO A 485 13.98 -1.64 -23.40
N THR A 486 13.48 -0.82 -22.46
CA THR A 486 12.08 -0.35 -22.50
C THR A 486 11.86 0.61 -23.66
N MET A 487 12.75 1.59 -23.87
CA MET A 487 12.67 2.51 -25.01
C MET A 487 12.84 1.79 -26.35
N ALA A 488 13.68 0.75 -26.41
CA ALA A 488 13.79 -0.12 -27.57
C ALA A 488 12.46 -0.83 -27.88
N ARG A 489 11.78 -1.39 -26.86
CA ARG A 489 10.48 -2.05 -27.01
C ARG A 489 9.38 -1.09 -27.48
N LEU A 490 9.46 0.18 -27.10
CA LEU A 490 8.55 1.22 -27.56
C LEU A 490 8.88 1.76 -28.97
N GLY A 491 9.95 1.27 -29.61
CA GLY A 491 10.42 1.78 -30.91
C GLY A 491 10.93 3.22 -30.84
N ARG A 492 11.42 3.66 -29.68
CA ARG A 492 11.86 5.04 -29.39
C ARG A 492 13.37 5.14 -29.17
N GLN A 493 14.15 4.41 -29.96
CA GLN A 493 15.62 4.48 -29.92
C GLN A 493 16.15 5.76 -30.57
N GLY A 494 17.40 6.15 -30.26
CA GLY A 494 18.03 7.35 -30.79
C GLY A 494 17.94 8.51 -29.80
N SER A 495 17.05 9.47 -30.04
CA SER A 495 17.00 10.72 -29.25
C SER A 495 16.72 10.53 -27.76
N PHE A 496 16.11 9.40 -27.36
CA PHE A 496 15.86 9.06 -25.96
C PHE A 496 17.06 8.40 -25.27
N ASP A 497 18.05 7.90 -26.01
CA ASP A 497 19.22 7.23 -25.44
C ASP A 497 20.16 8.22 -24.74
N SER A 498 20.15 9.48 -25.16
CA SER A 498 20.95 10.57 -24.59
C SER A 498 20.24 11.37 -23.49
N VAL A 499 19.00 11.04 -23.14
CA VAL A 499 18.24 11.77 -22.13
C VAL A 499 18.86 11.52 -20.74
N PRO A 500 19.31 12.57 -20.03
CA PRO A 500 19.83 12.45 -18.67
C PRO A 500 18.81 11.80 -17.74
N VAL A 501 19.26 10.99 -16.77
CA VAL A 501 18.38 10.24 -15.86
C VAL A 501 17.34 11.14 -15.19
N SER A 502 17.75 12.33 -14.73
CA SER A 502 16.88 13.32 -14.09
C SER A 502 15.79 13.92 -15.00
N GLU A 503 15.93 13.78 -16.32
CA GLU A 503 14.99 14.33 -17.31
C GLU A 503 14.08 13.25 -17.91
N ARG A 504 14.35 11.96 -17.67
CA ARG A 504 13.63 10.83 -18.28
C ARG A 504 12.15 10.85 -17.97
N TYR A 505 11.79 11.00 -16.70
CA TYR A 505 10.39 11.04 -16.26
C TYR A 505 9.63 12.21 -16.90
N GLY A 506 10.15 13.43 -16.74
CA GLY A 506 9.55 14.64 -17.31
C GLY A 506 9.40 14.55 -18.83
N THR A 507 10.42 14.02 -19.53
CA THR A 507 10.36 13.82 -20.98
C THR A 507 9.23 12.86 -21.38
N LEU A 508 9.08 11.73 -20.70
CA LEU A 508 7.98 10.79 -20.97
C LEU A 508 6.62 11.37 -20.59
N ARG A 509 6.53 12.12 -19.49
CA ARG A 509 5.30 12.76 -19.00
C ARG A 509 4.79 13.77 -20.03
N GLU A 510 5.67 14.67 -20.46
CA GLU A 510 5.34 15.74 -21.39
C GLU A 510 5.06 15.23 -22.82
N ALA A 511 5.59 14.05 -23.16
CA ALA A 511 5.29 13.34 -24.41
C ALA A 511 4.06 12.41 -24.32
N GLY A 512 3.42 12.27 -23.15
CA GLY A 512 2.28 11.36 -22.96
C GLY A 512 2.61 9.87 -23.07
N LEU A 513 3.87 9.50 -22.84
CA LEU A 513 4.39 8.14 -23.04
C LEU A 513 4.50 7.32 -21.73
N LEU A 514 4.29 7.93 -20.56
CA LEU A 514 4.44 7.25 -19.26
C LEU A 514 3.60 5.97 -19.15
N ALA A 515 2.35 5.99 -19.64
CA ALA A 515 1.48 4.81 -19.61
C ALA A 515 2.10 3.61 -20.36
N GLN A 516 2.65 3.87 -21.55
CA GLN A 516 3.28 2.85 -22.38
C GLN A 516 4.60 2.38 -21.76
N TYR A 517 5.36 3.29 -21.17
CA TYR A 517 6.61 2.98 -20.49
C TYR A 517 6.41 2.03 -19.30
N TYR A 518 5.51 2.37 -18.37
CA TYR A 518 5.24 1.52 -17.21
C TYR A 518 4.59 0.18 -17.60
N GLN A 519 3.74 0.15 -18.63
CA GLN A 519 3.22 -1.11 -19.15
C GLN A 519 4.35 -1.99 -19.71
N ALA A 520 5.29 -1.40 -20.45
CA ALA A 520 6.45 -2.12 -20.99
C ALA A 520 7.40 -2.62 -19.89
N LEU A 521 7.54 -1.90 -18.78
CA LEU A 521 8.25 -2.39 -17.59
C LEU A 521 7.55 -3.60 -16.97
N GLU A 522 6.25 -3.50 -16.72
CA GLU A 522 5.42 -4.60 -16.18
C GLU A 522 5.50 -5.85 -17.07
N ASP A 523 5.46 -5.67 -18.40
CA ASP A 523 5.60 -6.74 -19.40
C ASP A 523 6.96 -7.44 -19.32
N GLN A 524 8.04 -6.68 -19.24
CA GLN A 524 9.37 -7.27 -19.13
C GLN A 524 9.59 -8.01 -17.81
N VAL A 525 9.04 -7.50 -16.69
CA VAL A 525 9.07 -8.23 -15.41
C VAL A 525 8.26 -9.51 -15.49
N ALA A 526 7.07 -9.47 -16.10
CA ALA A 526 6.23 -10.65 -16.29
C ALA A 526 6.90 -11.72 -17.16
N GLU A 527 7.56 -11.33 -18.25
CA GLU A 527 8.33 -12.23 -19.12
C GLU A 527 9.46 -12.93 -18.35
N ARG A 528 10.22 -12.18 -17.54
CA ARG A 528 11.30 -12.74 -16.72
C ARG A 528 10.76 -13.64 -15.60
N GLY A 529 9.65 -13.26 -14.97
CA GLY A 529 8.94 -14.06 -13.98
C GLY A 529 8.43 -15.38 -14.58
N ALA A 530 7.81 -15.34 -15.76
CA ALA A 530 7.35 -16.53 -16.47
C ALA A 530 8.53 -17.46 -16.82
N ALA A 531 9.66 -16.91 -17.28
CA ALA A 531 10.87 -17.71 -17.55
C ALA A 531 11.45 -18.38 -16.29
N LEU A 532 11.31 -17.77 -15.10
CA LEU A 532 11.66 -18.41 -13.83
C LEU A 532 10.66 -19.51 -13.47
N ARG A 533 9.36 -19.20 -13.50
CA ARG A 533 8.28 -20.15 -13.25
C ARG A 533 8.44 -21.40 -14.10
N ASP A 534 8.65 -21.24 -15.40
CA ASP A 534 8.75 -22.37 -16.34
C ASP A 534 10.00 -23.22 -16.08
N ARG A 535 11.11 -22.62 -15.64
CA ARG A 535 12.30 -23.36 -15.20
C ARG A 535 12.04 -24.20 -13.96
N VAL A 536 11.31 -23.66 -12.98
CA VAL A 536 10.89 -24.41 -11.78
C VAL A 536 9.95 -25.56 -12.17
N LEU A 537 8.94 -25.28 -13.00
CA LEU A 537 7.92 -26.25 -13.37
C LEU A 537 8.46 -27.40 -14.26
N LYS A 538 9.59 -27.19 -14.95
CA LYS A 538 10.33 -28.27 -15.63
C LYS A 538 10.85 -29.33 -14.65
N LEU A 539 11.26 -28.92 -13.45
CA LEU A 539 11.72 -29.84 -12.40
C LEU A 539 10.53 -30.46 -11.66
N ARG A 540 9.49 -29.66 -11.39
CA ARG A 540 8.30 -30.13 -10.69
C ARG A 540 7.02 -29.42 -11.14
N ARG A 541 6.17 -30.16 -11.85
CA ARG A 541 4.98 -29.62 -12.52
C ARG A 541 3.82 -29.27 -11.62
N ASP A 542 3.71 -29.78 -10.41
CA ASP A 542 2.55 -29.67 -9.50
C ASP A 542 2.70 -28.57 -8.43
N LEU A 543 3.76 -27.76 -8.50
CA LEU A 543 4.01 -26.69 -7.53
C LEU A 543 3.05 -25.50 -7.67
N TYR A 544 2.79 -24.88 -6.52
CA TYR A 544 2.20 -23.55 -6.40
C TYR A 544 3.29 -22.49 -6.19
N PHE A 545 2.91 -21.22 -6.32
CA PHE A 545 3.80 -20.09 -6.03
C PHE A 545 3.14 -19.15 -5.02
N ALA A 546 3.94 -18.67 -4.08
CA ALA A 546 3.51 -17.83 -2.98
C ALA A 546 4.27 -16.51 -2.98
N PHE A 547 3.61 -15.45 -2.51
CA PHE A 547 4.23 -14.13 -2.39
C PHE A 547 3.78 -13.48 -1.09
N ARG A 548 4.73 -12.96 -0.32
CA ARG A 548 4.45 -12.14 0.86
C ARG A 548 4.83 -10.69 0.58
N PHE A 549 3.90 -9.77 0.80
CA PHE A 549 4.06 -8.34 0.60
C PHE A 549 3.60 -7.54 1.82
N SER A 550 4.23 -6.40 2.05
CA SER A 550 3.87 -5.47 3.13
C SER A 550 2.53 -4.73 2.90
N HIS A 551 1.98 -4.78 1.69
CA HIS A 551 0.74 -4.14 1.28
C HIS A 551 0.14 -4.84 0.05
N ALA A 552 -1.02 -4.39 -0.44
CA ALA A 552 -1.58 -4.90 -1.69
C ALA A 552 -0.67 -4.58 -2.90
N PRO A 553 -0.28 -5.58 -3.72
CA PRO A 553 0.48 -5.37 -4.95
C PRO A 553 -0.18 -4.38 -5.92
N ALA A 554 0.40 -3.20 -6.06
CA ALA A 554 -0.18 -2.10 -6.82
C ALA A 554 0.86 -1.30 -7.64
N ASP A 555 2.08 -1.81 -7.72
CA ASP A 555 3.15 -1.27 -8.56
C ASP A 555 3.43 -2.20 -9.74
N TRP A 556 4.03 -1.66 -10.80
CA TRP A 556 4.33 -2.38 -12.04
C TRP A 556 5.28 -3.57 -11.82
N PHE A 557 6.14 -3.55 -10.81
CA PHE A 557 7.07 -4.65 -10.54
C PHE A 557 6.36 -5.81 -9.86
N SER A 558 5.63 -5.55 -8.77
CA SER A 558 4.86 -6.57 -8.06
C SER A 558 3.76 -7.16 -8.96
N LEU A 559 3.03 -6.32 -9.71
CA LEU A 559 2.02 -6.79 -10.67
C LEU A 559 2.64 -7.59 -11.81
N GLY A 560 3.79 -7.15 -12.34
CA GLY A 560 4.55 -7.87 -13.35
C GLY A 560 4.98 -9.25 -12.85
N LEU A 561 5.51 -9.34 -11.63
CA LEU A 561 5.90 -10.61 -11.00
C LEU A 561 4.69 -11.54 -10.85
N LEU A 562 3.59 -11.04 -10.29
CA LEU A 562 2.38 -11.85 -10.13
C LEU A 562 1.87 -12.35 -11.48
N ARG A 563 1.83 -11.51 -12.50
CA ARG A 563 1.41 -11.92 -13.85
C ARG A 563 2.35 -12.93 -14.48
N GLY A 564 3.66 -12.80 -14.27
CA GLY A 564 4.66 -13.76 -14.75
C GLY A 564 4.51 -15.14 -14.12
N PHE A 565 4.16 -15.21 -12.83
CA PHE A 565 3.96 -16.47 -12.12
C PHE A 565 2.53 -17.01 -12.20
N ALA A 566 1.56 -16.19 -12.60
CA ALA A 566 0.16 -16.58 -12.69
C ALA A 566 -0.03 -17.79 -13.62
N MET A 567 -0.96 -18.67 -13.24
CA MET A 567 -1.37 -19.82 -14.02
C MET A 567 -2.90 -19.88 -14.06
N PRO A 568 -3.51 -20.30 -15.18
CA PRO A 568 -4.96 -20.35 -15.29
C PRO A 568 -5.59 -21.44 -14.40
N ASP A 569 -4.88 -22.56 -14.22
CA ASP A 569 -5.36 -23.74 -13.48
C ASP A 569 -5.05 -23.70 -11.98
N ARG A 570 -4.19 -22.78 -11.53
CA ARG A 570 -3.70 -22.74 -10.15
C ARG A 570 -3.58 -21.32 -9.62
N PRO A 571 -4.14 -21.04 -8.43
CA PRO A 571 -4.00 -19.73 -7.83
C PRO A 571 -2.60 -19.51 -7.27
N LEU A 572 -2.13 -18.28 -7.33
CA LEU A 572 -1.05 -17.78 -6.50
C LEU A 572 -1.51 -17.67 -5.04
N LEU A 573 -0.60 -17.90 -4.09
CA LEU A 573 -0.86 -17.71 -2.67
C LEU A 573 -0.34 -16.33 -2.26
N LEU A 574 -1.23 -15.39 -1.92
CA LEU A 574 -0.85 -14.05 -1.52
C LEU A 574 -0.97 -13.88 -0.01
N PHE A 575 0.09 -13.40 0.61
CA PHE A 575 0.17 -13.10 2.04
C PHE A 575 0.41 -11.62 2.24
N THR A 576 -0.57 -10.88 2.74
CA THR A 576 -0.46 -9.43 2.99
C THR A 576 -1.19 -9.06 4.30
N PRO A 577 -1.07 -7.83 4.83
CA PRO A 577 -1.84 -7.41 6.00
C PRO A 577 -3.26 -6.92 5.63
N GLU A 578 -3.63 -6.97 4.35
CA GLU A 578 -4.90 -6.43 3.86
C GLU A 578 -6.09 -7.31 4.22
N LEU A 579 -7.15 -6.70 4.74
CA LEU A 579 -8.26 -7.43 5.34
C LEU A 579 -9.48 -7.56 4.44
N SER A 580 -9.67 -6.61 3.53
CA SER A 580 -10.82 -6.55 2.64
C SER A 580 -10.35 -6.73 1.21
N THR A 581 -10.11 -7.99 0.81
CA THR A 581 -9.44 -8.31 -0.45
C THR A 581 -10.34 -8.94 -1.50
N ARG A 582 -11.63 -9.22 -1.25
CA ARG A 582 -12.51 -9.80 -2.28
C ARG A 582 -12.63 -8.95 -3.54
N GLU A 583 -12.87 -7.65 -3.40
CA GLU A 583 -12.90 -6.76 -4.57
C GLU A 583 -11.52 -6.70 -5.26
N LEU A 584 -10.45 -6.60 -4.46
CA LEU A 584 -9.06 -6.61 -4.94
C LEU A 584 -8.73 -7.85 -5.78
N LEU A 585 -9.04 -9.04 -5.27
CA LEU A 585 -8.84 -10.32 -5.96
C LEU A 585 -9.68 -10.40 -7.24
N GLY A 586 -10.90 -9.85 -7.24
CA GLY A 586 -11.73 -9.75 -8.46
C GLY A 586 -11.09 -8.86 -9.52
N LEU A 587 -10.39 -7.80 -9.12
CA LEU A 587 -9.64 -6.90 -10.00
C LEU A 587 -8.30 -7.52 -10.45
N TYR A 588 -7.62 -8.29 -9.62
CA TYR A 588 -6.46 -9.08 -10.06
C TYR A 588 -6.86 -10.14 -11.09
N ARG A 589 -8.00 -10.80 -10.88
CA ARG A 589 -8.53 -11.78 -11.83
C ARG A 589 -8.85 -11.17 -13.19
N SER A 590 -9.37 -9.93 -13.23
CA SER A 590 -9.60 -9.24 -14.51
C SER A 590 -8.31 -8.93 -15.27
N ARG A 591 -7.16 -8.93 -14.60
CA ARG A 591 -5.82 -8.80 -15.16
C ARG A 591 -5.11 -10.15 -15.40
N GLY A 592 -5.84 -11.26 -15.32
CA GLY A 592 -5.28 -12.60 -15.51
C GLY A 592 -4.49 -13.15 -14.31
N ILE A 593 -4.54 -12.48 -13.16
CA ILE A 593 -3.88 -12.93 -11.93
C ILE A 593 -4.91 -13.69 -11.08
N ASN A 594 -4.88 -15.02 -11.16
CA ASN A 594 -5.67 -15.87 -10.29
C ASN A 594 -4.93 -16.06 -8.95
N ALA A 595 -5.52 -15.61 -7.85
CA ALA A 595 -4.91 -15.67 -6.53
C ALA A 595 -5.93 -16.02 -5.45
N VAL A 596 -5.42 -16.64 -4.38
CA VAL A 596 -6.07 -16.76 -3.08
C VAL A 596 -5.28 -15.93 -2.07
N HIS A 597 -5.95 -15.44 -1.05
CA HIS A 597 -5.33 -14.49 -0.11
C HIS A 597 -5.42 -14.97 1.34
N ALA A 598 -4.32 -14.81 2.07
CA ALA A 598 -4.26 -14.94 3.52
C ALA A 598 -3.84 -13.61 4.15
N THR A 599 -4.65 -13.12 5.08
CA THR A 599 -4.38 -11.87 5.81
C THR A 599 -3.48 -12.09 7.02
N GLU A 600 -2.69 -11.09 7.39
CA GLU A 600 -1.95 -11.10 8.65
C GLU A 600 -2.94 -11.13 9.82
N LEU A 601 -2.71 -12.04 10.76
CA LEU A 601 -3.47 -12.14 12.01
C LEU A 601 -2.58 -11.72 13.18
N ALA A 602 -2.68 -10.46 13.61
CA ALA A 602 -1.98 -10.03 14.81
C ALA A 602 -2.50 -10.80 16.06
N PRO A 603 -1.65 -11.42 16.89
CA PRO A 603 -2.07 -12.23 18.03
C PRO A 603 -3.02 -11.52 19.01
N ALA A 604 -2.87 -10.21 19.18
CA ALA A 604 -3.73 -9.39 20.06
C ALA A 604 -5.21 -9.39 19.65
N ILE A 605 -5.51 -9.65 18.37
CA ILE A 605 -6.87 -9.71 17.81
C ILE A 605 -7.62 -10.95 18.31
N LEU A 606 -6.91 -12.02 18.69
CA LEU A 606 -7.54 -13.25 19.16
C LEU A 606 -8.17 -13.13 20.55
N ALA A 607 -7.80 -12.08 21.29
CA ALA A 607 -8.43 -11.74 22.57
C ALA A 607 -9.78 -11.00 22.40
N THR A 608 -10.25 -10.76 21.17
CA THR A 608 -11.53 -10.09 20.93
C THR A 608 -12.73 -11.00 21.25
N ARG A 609 -13.85 -10.38 21.63
CA ARG A 609 -15.11 -11.10 21.92
C ARG A 609 -15.91 -11.46 20.65
N ASP A 610 -15.59 -10.87 19.50
CA ASP A 610 -16.29 -11.08 18.23
C ASP A 610 -15.62 -12.15 17.36
N SER A 611 -15.75 -13.42 17.77
CA SER A 611 -15.20 -14.54 17.00
C SER A 611 -15.94 -14.77 15.68
N ALA A 612 -17.22 -14.36 15.58
CA ALA A 612 -18.01 -14.54 14.36
C ALA A 612 -17.56 -13.56 13.27
N GLY A 613 -17.38 -12.29 13.61
CA GLY A 613 -16.82 -11.28 12.71
C GLY A 613 -15.40 -11.62 12.26
N LEU A 614 -14.56 -12.14 13.18
CA LEU A 614 -13.22 -12.60 12.83
C LEU A 614 -13.24 -13.78 11.85
N ARG A 615 -14.06 -14.81 12.08
CA ARG A 615 -14.18 -15.93 11.11
C ARG A 615 -14.68 -15.46 9.75
N GLN A 616 -15.62 -14.51 9.72
CA GLN A 616 -16.06 -13.94 8.44
C GLN A 616 -14.92 -13.20 7.73
N ALA A 617 -14.17 -12.35 8.44
CA ALA A 617 -13.04 -11.63 7.84
C ALA A 617 -11.98 -12.61 7.30
N LEU A 618 -11.56 -13.61 8.08
CA LEU A 618 -10.46 -14.50 7.70
C LEU A 618 -10.82 -15.52 6.61
N PHE A 619 -12.05 -16.05 6.60
CA PHE A 619 -12.42 -17.18 5.74
C PHE A 619 -13.52 -16.89 4.73
N LYS A 620 -14.26 -15.77 4.87
CA LYS A 620 -15.22 -15.32 3.85
C LYS A 620 -14.68 -14.14 3.05
N GLU A 621 -14.09 -13.13 3.69
CA GLU A 621 -13.49 -12.00 2.98
C GLU A 621 -12.08 -12.31 2.46
N ASN A 622 -11.40 -13.29 3.07
CA ASN A 622 -10.12 -13.84 2.63
C ASN A 622 -10.22 -15.38 2.59
N ASP A 623 -9.15 -16.05 2.17
CA ASP A 623 -9.08 -17.52 2.07
C ASP A 623 -8.30 -18.16 3.24
N GLY A 624 -7.88 -17.33 4.21
CA GLY A 624 -7.22 -17.76 5.43
C GLY A 624 -6.42 -16.64 6.10
N PHE A 625 -5.44 -17.04 6.92
CA PHE A 625 -4.57 -16.12 7.63
C PHE A 625 -3.12 -16.61 7.74
N TRP A 626 -2.22 -15.69 8.07
CA TRP A 626 -0.86 -15.99 8.47
C TRP A 626 -0.47 -15.28 9.77
N LEU A 627 0.50 -15.86 10.48
CA LEU A 627 1.07 -15.35 11.73
C LEU A 627 2.57 -15.15 11.55
N ASP A 628 3.09 -13.98 11.93
CA ASP A 628 4.53 -13.82 12.10
C ASP A 628 5.00 -14.59 13.35
N ALA A 629 5.93 -15.52 13.19
CA ALA A 629 6.46 -16.33 14.28
C ALA A 629 7.19 -15.50 15.34
N ASP A 630 7.86 -14.40 14.97
CA ASP A 630 8.58 -13.57 15.93
C ASP A 630 7.60 -12.74 16.78
N ALA A 631 6.46 -12.35 16.19
CA ALA A 631 5.36 -11.73 16.93
C ALA A 631 4.57 -12.74 17.78
N ALA A 632 4.39 -13.97 17.31
CA ALA A 632 3.64 -15.02 17.97
C ALA A 632 4.43 -15.75 19.07
N MET A 633 5.74 -15.90 18.90
CA MET A 633 6.65 -16.65 19.78
C MET A 633 8.01 -15.92 19.95
N PRO A 634 8.04 -14.74 20.60
CA PRO A 634 9.28 -13.99 20.77
C PRO A 634 10.32 -14.78 21.59
N PRO A 635 11.60 -14.79 21.20
CA PRO A 635 12.66 -15.47 21.94
C PRO A 635 12.76 -14.88 23.36
N GLY A 636 12.83 -15.76 24.35
CA GLY A 636 12.85 -15.36 25.76
C GLY A 636 14.00 -14.40 26.08
N GLY A 637 13.69 -13.11 26.27
CA GLY A 637 14.64 -12.11 26.79
C GLY A 637 14.57 -10.69 26.22
N GLY A 638 13.86 -10.43 25.12
CA GLY A 638 13.81 -9.08 24.51
C GLY A 638 12.94 -8.05 25.28
N PRO A 639 13.17 -6.73 25.06
CA PRO A 639 12.39 -5.65 25.68
C PRO A 639 10.90 -5.85 25.42
N ARG A 640 10.09 -5.70 26.47
CA ARG A 640 8.64 -5.87 26.43
C ARG A 640 8.02 -4.88 25.43
N PRO A 641 7.31 -5.32 24.38
CA PRO A 641 6.36 -4.46 23.72
C PRO A 641 5.24 -4.08 24.71
N PRO A 642 4.68 -2.87 24.63
CA PRO A 642 3.61 -2.43 25.52
C PRO A 642 2.30 -3.18 25.17
N GLY A 643 2.06 -4.29 25.86
CA GLY A 643 0.90 -5.15 25.64
C GLY A 643 1.20 -6.57 26.11
N GLY A 644 0.45 -7.06 27.10
CA GLY A 644 0.75 -8.33 27.78
C GLY A 644 0.97 -9.51 26.82
N ARG A 645 2.00 -10.32 27.14
CA ARG A 645 2.32 -11.58 26.45
C ARG A 645 1.16 -12.58 26.63
N LEU A 646 0.67 -13.17 25.54
CA LEU A 646 0.00 -14.47 25.63
C LEU A 646 1.09 -15.55 25.58
N PRO A 647 1.15 -16.49 26.53
CA PRO A 647 2.00 -17.67 26.39
C PRO A 647 1.68 -18.40 25.07
N ALA A 648 2.67 -19.00 24.42
CA ALA A 648 2.49 -19.73 23.15
C ALA A 648 1.35 -20.77 23.25
N ASP A 649 1.26 -21.49 24.37
CA ASP A 649 0.18 -22.45 24.66
C ASP A 649 -1.21 -21.79 24.79
N SER A 650 -1.26 -20.53 25.22
CA SER A 650 -2.50 -19.75 25.28
C SER A 650 -2.92 -19.32 23.87
N LEU A 651 -1.96 -18.86 23.07
CA LEU A 651 -2.19 -18.46 21.69
C LEU A 651 -2.66 -19.64 20.82
N ALA A 652 -2.00 -20.79 20.90
CA ALA A 652 -2.36 -21.99 20.17
C ALA A 652 -3.79 -22.45 20.51
N ARG A 653 -4.19 -22.38 21.78
CA ARG A 653 -5.57 -22.67 22.21
C ARG A 653 -6.59 -21.67 21.67
N LEU A 654 -6.26 -20.39 21.60
CA LEU A 654 -7.12 -19.36 21.01
C LEU A 654 -7.31 -19.58 19.51
N LEU A 655 -6.24 -19.91 18.78
CA LEU A 655 -6.30 -20.30 17.37
C LEU A 655 -7.19 -21.52 17.19
N ARG A 656 -7.03 -22.54 18.04
CA ARG A 656 -7.88 -23.74 17.99
C ARG A 656 -9.35 -23.46 18.25
N ARG A 657 -9.66 -22.51 19.13
CA ARG A 657 -11.03 -22.05 19.36
C ARG A 657 -11.60 -21.31 18.15
N LEU A 658 -10.79 -20.50 17.47
CA LEU A 658 -11.20 -19.78 16.26
C LEU A 658 -11.59 -20.72 15.11
N MET A 659 -10.97 -21.89 15.05
CA MET A 659 -11.23 -22.90 14.01
C MET A 659 -12.42 -23.82 14.32
N ARG A 660 -12.94 -23.82 15.55
CA ARG A 660 -14.19 -24.50 15.93
C ARG A 660 -15.38 -23.55 15.68
#